data_AF-A0A0A2W168-F1
#
_entry.id   AF-A0A0A2W168-F1
#
_cell.length_a   1.000
_cell.length_b   1.000
_cell.length_c   1.000
_cell.angle_alpha   90.00
_cell.angle_beta   90.00
_cell.angle_gamma   90.00
#
_symmetry.space_group_name_H-M   'P 1'
#
loop_
_entity.id
_entity.type
_entity.pdbx_description
1 polymer ?
#
loop_
_entity_poly.entity_id
_entity_poly.type
_entity_poly.pdbx_seq_one_letter_code
_entity_poly.pdbx_strand_id
1 'polypeptide(L)'
;MFAKLRTPEGKKFLIAVVIVFTIVVSLISKVTFEGVEEQYNWPMEQWTLDMFIMQDIDIQAPSARGAATLYKMRFSDVRTGQKVEERFKGDDIVDTITLTRRFVDFSYIDGNEYVFMDKEDYTPYIFTKDQIEEELQFIPEGGMPDMQVLTWDGQLLALELPQTVDLEIIETAPGIKGASASSRTKPATLSTGLVIQTFITQKRLTIQTNFIFCHTALHCMGSHFPLTGCDSMDTLATASLPDTVQRPNYDRHALKTRIVHFGFGAFHRAHQALLTDRVLNKLGGDWGICEISLFNGDKLMRDLRQQDHLFTVLEKGATGNQARIVGAVKECLNAKLDGMEAILEKFCEPQVAIVSLTVTEKGYCIDPASGKLDIANERIIHDLASPQAPHSVPGILVEALSRRQARGLNPFTVLSCDNIPDNGHLVRQAVLEMAAKRSAGLAEWIAKEVTFPSTMVDRIVPAATEESLQEIAEILGVQDPCAIAAEPFIQWVVEDNFVAGRPEWETVGVEMVDDVVPFEQMKLRMLNGSHSFLAWLGYLAGYQHINDCMADKYFALAARHLMLQEQAVTLNIRGVDLNQYASSLLERFANPALKHRTWQIAMDGSQKLPQRWLESVRWHLANGSRWSCLALGIAGWMRYVSGVDEQGHAIDVRDPLRDKIQTLVSGSGENERVSALLSLSEIFGDDLPKNESGKTTTILHLLANKPADEKWAVLVNEFGEVGIDGALLADSGALLKEIPGGCMCCVNGLPMQVGLNTLLRQGKPDRLLIEPTGLGHPKQILDMLAADVYQPWIDLRATLCLLDPRQLLDEKALNNDNFRDQLAAADVIVANKQDRVTPESQVALERWYQNNGDSRTLIHAEKGVVDIELLDRPRLNQRELPPSPDHQHAHSAPHGLAALSLPGHQRWRRSLNSGQGYYACGWIFDEETVFDTIGLLEWARLAPVERVKGVLRIREGLVRINRQGNDLHIETQPTPPLDSRIELIHPAQPDWNALQSSLLSLRLS
;
A
#
# COMPACT_ATOMS: atom_id res chain seq x y z
N MET A 1 -2.81 30.66 8.32
CA MET A 1 -3.81 30.42 9.39
C MET A 1 -4.43 31.77 9.72
N PHE A 2 -5.74 31.86 9.93
CA PHE A 2 -6.50 33.11 10.11
C PHE A 2 -7.48 32.88 11.26
N ALA A 3 -7.65 33.80 12.23
CA ALA A 3 -8.42 33.58 13.47
C ALA A 3 -9.52 34.62 13.73
N LYS A 4 -10.60 34.18 14.39
CA LYS A 4 -11.67 35.01 14.98
C LYS A 4 -11.86 34.60 16.44
N LEU A 5 -11.84 35.57 17.36
CA LEU A 5 -12.02 35.35 18.82
C LEU A 5 -13.38 35.89 19.30
N ARG A 6 -14.09 35.10 20.11
CA ARG A 6 -15.09 35.59 21.08
C ARG A 6 -15.22 34.61 22.26
N THR A 7 -15.31 35.15 23.47
CA THR A 7 -15.68 34.47 24.73
C THR A 7 -16.62 35.40 25.55
N PRO A 8 -17.19 34.98 26.70
CA PRO A 8 -18.32 34.05 26.82
C PRO A 8 -19.44 34.62 27.73
N GLU A 9 -20.67 34.07 27.69
CA GLU A 9 -21.55 34.06 28.87
C GLU A 9 -22.76 33.09 28.72
N GLY A 10 -22.96 32.20 29.71
CA GLY A 10 -24.30 31.99 30.29
C GLY A 10 -25.18 30.76 29.97
N LYS A 11 -24.86 29.59 30.55
CA LYS A 11 -25.75 28.58 31.22
C LYS A 11 -26.93 27.85 30.50
N LYS A 12 -26.81 26.50 30.54
CA LYS A 12 -27.76 25.38 30.87
C LYS A 12 -29.13 25.23 30.16
N PHE A 13 -29.42 24.06 29.59
CA PHE A 13 -30.35 23.01 30.09
C PHE A 13 -30.51 21.81 29.10
N LEU A 14 -31.35 20.83 29.46
CA LEU A 14 -31.32 19.38 29.25
C LEU A 14 -32.54 18.90 28.40
N ILE A 15 -32.47 17.70 27.78
CA ILE A 15 -33.56 16.74 27.38
C ILE A 15 -34.18 16.80 25.95
N ALA A 16 -33.76 15.84 25.10
CA ALA A 16 -34.44 14.74 24.37
C ALA A 16 -35.78 14.86 23.57
N VAL A 17 -35.87 13.98 22.53
CA VAL A 17 -37.06 13.35 21.83
C VAL A 17 -37.67 14.18 20.65
N VAL A 18 -38.06 13.71 19.45
CA VAL A 18 -37.89 12.52 18.57
C VAL A 18 -38.73 12.75 17.28
N ILE A 19 -38.23 12.30 16.11
CA ILE A 19 -38.92 11.73 14.92
C ILE A 19 -39.89 12.56 14.01
N VAL A 20 -39.42 12.73 12.74
CA VAL A 20 -39.98 12.39 11.39
C VAL A 20 -41.35 12.90 10.88
N PHE A 21 -41.34 13.50 9.67
CA PHE A 21 -42.10 13.18 8.40
C PHE A 21 -41.47 14.04 7.28
N THR A 22 -40.86 13.62 6.17
CA THR A 22 -41.11 12.68 5.04
C THR A 22 -42.20 13.11 4.02
N ILE A 23 -41.73 13.30 2.77
CA ILE A 23 -42.37 13.08 1.45
C ILE A 23 -42.97 14.28 0.67
N VAL A 24 -42.18 14.71 -0.33
CA VAL A 24 -42.47 14.93 -1.78
C VAL A 24 -43.72 15.72 -2.19
N VAL A 25 -43.52 16.84 -2.89
CA VAL A 25 -44.23 17.13 -4.16
C VAL A 25 -43.31 17.82 -5.18
N SER A 26 -43.36 17.25 -6.37
CA SER A 26 -42.81 17.62 -7.67
C SER A 26 -43.10 19.05 -8.19
N LEU A 27 -42.19 19.52 -9.06
CA LEU A 27 -42.42 20.33 -10.28
C LEU A 27 -42.89 21.81 -10.20
N ILE A 28 -42.11 22.63 -10.92
CA ILE A 28 -42.44 23.88 -11.66
C ILE A 28 -42.12 25.22 -10.98
N SER A 29 -41.09 25.82 -11.57
CA SER A 29 -40.68 27.23 -11.63
C SER A 29 -41.80 28.24 -11.91
N LYS A 30 -41.74 29.44 -11.28
CA LYS A 30 -41.77 30.77 -11.96
C LYS A 30 -41.84 31.98 -10.99
N VAL A 31 -40.98 32.95 -11.31
CA VAL A 31 -41.22 34.42 -11.44
C VAL A 31 -41.12 35.33 -10.20
N THR A 32 -40.38 36.40 -10.47
CA THR A 32 -40.00 37.61 -9.73
C THR A 32 -41.04 38.73 -9.65
N PHE A 33 -40.81 39.60 -8.66
CA PHE A 33 -41.02 41.07 -8.56
C PHE A 33 -42.09 41.67 -7.61
N GLU A 34 -41.56 42.63 -6.82
CA GLU A 34 -42.08 43.96 -6.41
C GLU A 34 -42.91 44.18 -5.13
N GLY A 35 -42.25 44.86 -4.16
CA GLY A 35 -42.70 46.09 -3.44
C GLY A 35 -43.78 45.96 -2.35
N VAL A 36 -43.79 46.66 -1.21
CA VAL A 36 -43.09 47.85 -0.68
C VAL A 36 -43.24 47.87 0.86
N GLU A 37 -42.16 48.28 1.53
CA GLU A 37 -41.97 48.93 2.85
C GLU A 37 -42.81 48.57 4.10
N GLU A 38 -42.09 48.21 5.17
CA GLU A 38 -42.12 49.03 6.39
C GLU A 38 -40.75 48.99 7.10
N GLN A 39 -40.19 50.17 7.35
CA GLN A 39 -38.89 50.42 7.98
C GLN A 39 -38.92 50.15 9.48
N TYR A 40 -38.03 49.28 9.96
CA TYR A 40 -37.49 49.38 11.31
C TYR A 40 -35.99 49.70 11.24
N ASN A 41 -35.68 50.93 11.63
CA ASN A 41 -34.37 51.54 11.61
C ASN A 41 -33.57 51.07 12.84
N TRP A 42 -32.72 50.06 12.68
CA TRP A 42 -31.59 49.79 13.58
C TRP A 42 -30.30 50.18 12.85
N PRO A 43 -29.31 50.78 13.51
CA PRO A 43 -28.11 51.27 12.83
C PRO A 43 -27.38 50.09 12.19
N MET A 44 -27.21 50.13 10.86
CA MET A 44 -26.24 49.29 10.18
C MET A 44 -24.85 49.77 10.57
N GLU A 45 -24.29 49.23 11.65
CA GLU A 45 -22.84 49.10 11.75
C GLU A 45 -22.41 48.01 10.76
N GLN A 46 -21.66 48.43 9.75
CA GLN A 46 -21.00 47.57 8.78
C GLN A 46 -20.14 46.54 9.52
N TRP A 47 -20.49 45.26 9.43
CA TRP A 47 -19.61 44.19 9.89
C TRP A 47 -18.51 43.99 8.85
N THR A 48 -17.39 44.69 8.99
CA THR A 48 -16.15 44.37 8.27
C THR A 48 -15.60 43.05 8.80
N LEU A 49 -15.61 42.02 7.95
CA LEU A 49 -14.84 40.80 8.18
C LEU A 49 -13.37 41.11 7.84
N ASP A 50 -12.58 41.35 8.87
CA ASP A 50 -11.13 41.56 8.74
C ASP A 50 -10.45 40.18 8.59
N MET A 51 -9.59 40.02 7.57
CA MET A 51 -8.98 38.74 7.20
C MET A 51 -7.47 38.81 7.43
N PHE A 52 -6.92 38.04 8.35
CA PHE A 52 -5.52 38.12 8.79
C PHE A 52 -4.56 36.93 8.47
N ILE A 53 -3.56 37.10 7.59
CA ILE A 53 -2.51 36.09 7.28
C ILE A 53 -1.60 35.93 8.50
N MET A 54 -1.56 34.77 9.14
CA MET A 54 -0.54 34.46 10.15
C MET A 54 0.86 34.40 9.52
N GLN A 55 1.73 35.27 10.02
CA GLN A 55 3.11 35.48 9.57
C GLN A 55 4.12 34.70 10.41
N ASP A 56 3.88 34.61 11.73
CA ASP A 56 4.88 34.15 12.69
C ASP A 56 4.19 33.61 13.97
N ILE A 57 4.79 32.63 14.64
CA ILE A 57 4.32 32.07 15.90
C ILE A 57 5.49 31.93 16.87
N ASP A 58 5.41 32.62 18.00
CA ASP A 58 6.36 32.50 19.12
C ASP A 58 5.72 31.70 20.26
N ILE A 59 6.37 30.60 20.66
CA ILE A 59 5.85 29.65 21.66
C ILE A 59 6.52 29.92 23.00
N GLN A 60 5.73 30.34 23.98
CA GLN A 60 6.19 30.61 25.34
C GLN A 60 5.75 29.49 26.27
N ALA A 61 6.66 28.53 26.49
CA ALA A 61 6.48 27.46 27.46
C ALA A 61 6.78 27.97 28.89
N PRO A 62 5.87 27.78 29.86
CA PRO A 62 6.08 28.31 31.21
C PRO A 62 7.08 27.47 32.01
N SER A 63 7.82 28.14 32.90
CA SER A 63 8.83 27.53 33.78
C SER A 63 8.26 26.89 35.07
N ALA A 64 6.95 26.99 35.30
CA ALA A 64 6.27 26.48 36.48
C ALA A 64 5.30 25.33 36.13
N ARG A 65 5.26 24.28 36.96
CA ARG A 65 4.34 23.14 36.80
C ARG A 65 2.87 23.62 36.85
N GLY A 66 2.14 23.42 35.74
CA GLY A 66 0.69 23.64 35.65
C GLY A 66 0.25 24.89 34.88
N ALA A 67 1.16 25.70 34.33
CA ALA A 67 0.80 26.82 33.45
C ALA A 67 0.65 26.35 31.99
N ALA A 68 -0.31 26.93 31.26
CA ALA A 68 -0.56 26.61 29.86
C ALA A 68 0.48 27.28 28.94
N THR A 69 0.93 26.56 27.92
CA THR A 69 1.78 27.10 26.85
C THR A 69 1.01 28.19 26.10
N LEU A 70 1.63 29.36 25.95
CA LEU A 70 1.08 30.50 25.22
C LEU A 70 1.71 30.57 23.84
N TYR A 71 0.87 30.70 22.82
CA TYR A 71 1.24 30.86 21.43
C TYR A 71 0.98 32.31 21.04
N LYS A 72 2.05 33.07 20.87
CA LYS A 72 1.99 34.45 20.45
C LYS A 72 2.09 34.48 18.93
N MET A 73 0.96 34.74 18.26
CA MET A 73 0.86 34.71 16.81
C MET A 73 0.81 36.13 16.26
N ARG A 74 1.58 36.39 15.20
CA ARG A 74 1.50 37.63 14.44
C ARG A 74 0.74 37.38 13.15
N PHE A 75 -0.15 38.29 12.80
CA PHE A 75 -0.92 38.26 11.58
C PHE A 75 -0.79 39.56 10.80
N SER A 76 -1.20 39.55 9.53
CA SER A 76 -1.30 40.71 8.65
C SER A 76 -2.66 40.72 7.97
N ASP A 77 -3.43 41.79 8.07
CA ASP A 77 -4.69 41.91 7.34
C ASP A 77 -4.44 41.83 5.82
N VAL A 78 -5.24 41.04 5.12
CA VAL A 78 -5.13 40.72 3.68
C VAL A 78 -5.54 41.88 2.82
N ARG A 79 -6.44 42.75 3.31
CA ARG A 79 -6.95 43.90 2.54
C ARG A 79 -6.13 45.15 2.78
N THR A 80 -5.59 45.32 3.98
CA THR A 80 -4.94 46.56 4.42
C THR A 80 -3.46 46.41 4.72
N GLY A 81 -2.93 45.18 4.81
CA GLY A 81 -1.54 44.91 5.18
C GLY A 81 -1.22 45.19 6.65
N GLN A 82 -2.23 45.53 7.48
CA GLN A 82 -2.02 45.92 8.87
C GLN A 82 -1.58 44.72 9.71
N LYS A 83 -0.43 44.84 10.37
CA LYS A 83 0.10 43.79 11.25
C LYS A 83 -0.57 43.83 12.62
N VAL A 84 -1.07 42.67 13.07
CA VAL A 84 -1.74 42.47 14.36
C VAL A 84 -1.07 41.33 15.11
N GLU A 85 -0.98 41.42 16.43
CA GLU A 85 -0.33 40.41 17.27
C GLU A 85 -1.30 39.95 18.36
N GLU A 86 -1.57 38.64 18.41
CA GLU A 86 -2.52 38.03 19.35
C GLU A 86 -1.89 36.86 20.09
N ARG A 87 -2.45 36.50 21.25
CA ARG A 87 -1.96 35.39 22.09
C ARG A 87 -3.04 34.35 22.28
N PHE A 88 -2.69 33.10 22.02
CA PHE A 88 -3.56 31.93 22.12
C PHE A 88 -3.02 30.95 23.14
N LYS A 89 -3.89 30.15 23.74
CA LYS A 89 -3.56 28.96 24.52
C LYS A 89 -3.74 27.72 23.64
N GLY A 90 -3.20 26.58 24.08
CA GLY A 90 -3.24 25.34 23.30
C GLY A 90 -4.64 24.79 23.00
N ASP A 91 -5.68 25.32 23.64
CA ASP A 91 -7.09 24.96 23.48
C ASP A 91 -7.94 26.03 22.76
N ASP A 92 -7.34 27.15 22.33
CA ASP A 92 -8.06 28.18 21.56
C ASP A 92 -8.28 27.75 20.11
N ILE A 93 -9.52 27.87 19.62
CA ILE A 93 -9.94 27.44 18.28
C ILE A 93 -9.83 28.62 17.29
N VAL A 94 -9.28 28.34 16.11
CA VAL A 94 -9.01 29.30 15.03
C VAL A 94 -9.72 28.84 13.76
N ASP A 95 -10.73 29.58 13.31
CA ASP A 95 -11.52 29.23 12.12
C ASP A 95 -10.76 29.48 10.81
N THR A 96 -10.48 28.43 10.05
CA THR A 96 -9.75 28.53 8.76
C THR A 96 -10.68 28.65 7.56
N ILE A 97 -10.33 29.51 6.60
CA ILE A 97 -10.98 29.59 5.29
C ILE A 97 -10.17 28.83 4.22
N THR A 98 -10.86 28.26 3.23
CA THR A 98 -10.24 27.54 2.09
C THR A 98 -10.12 28.45 0.89
N LEU A 99 -8.90 28.65 0.38
CA LEU A 99 -8.64 29.49 -0.79
C LEU A 99 -8.43 28.62 -2.04
N THR A 100 -8.90 29.08 -3.19
CA THR A 100 -8.73 28.40 -4.48
C THR A 100 -7.77 29.21 -5.36
N ARG A 101 -6.79 28.54 -5.95
CA ARG A 101 -5.83 29.13 -6.90
C ARG A 101 -6.19 28.72 -8.32
N ARG A 102 -6.12 29.67 -9.24
CA ARG A 102 -6.44 29.48 -10.65
C ARG A 102 -5.33 30.04 -11.51
N PHE A 103 -4.78 29.27 -12.43
CA PHE A 103 -3.75 29.76 -13.35
C PHE A 103 -4.37 30.65 -14.40
N VAL A 104 -3.76 31.81 -14.64
CA VAL A 104 -4.30 32.82 -15.55
C VAL A 104 -3.27 33.31 -16.55
N ASP A 105 -3.75 33.74 -17.71
CA ASP A 105 -2.98 34.56 -18.67
C ASP A 105 -3.51 36.00 -18.66
N PHE A 106 -2.60 36.96 -18.79
CA PHE A 106 -3.00 38.37 -18.98
C PHE A 106 -3.66 38.54 -20.35
N SER A 107 -4.81 39.21 -20.40
CA SER A 107 -5.62 39.33 -21.62
C SER A 107 -5.54 40.73 -22.23
N TYR A 108 -6.10 41.75 -21.56
CA TYR A 108 -6.05 43.15 -22.00
C TYR A 108 -6.31 44.12 -20.85
N ILE A 109 -6.08 45.40 -21.11
CA ILE A 109 -6.42 46.52 -20.21
C ILE A 109 -7.61 47.27 -20.78
N ASP A 110 -8.61 47.54 -19.95
CA ASP A 110 -9.75 48.40 -20.27
C ASP A 110 -9.84 49.54 -19.25
N GLY A 111 -9.37 50.73 -19.64
CA GLY A 111 -9.31 51.89 -18.75
C GLY A 111 -8.42 51.65 -17.52
N ASN A 112 -9.05 51.50 -16.34
CA ASN A 112 -8.36 51.23 -15.06
C ASN A 112 -8.42 49.75 -14.64
N GLU A 113 -8.96 48.88 -15.49
CA GLU A 113 -9.17 47.46 -15.22
C GLU A 113 -8.21 46.59 -16.02
N TYR A 114 -7.59 45.63 -15.34
CA TYR A 114 -6.67 44.63 -15.88
C TYR A 114 -7.37 43.28 -15.88
N VAL A 115 -7.54 42.69 -17.07
CA VAL A 115 -8.29 41.45 -17.25
C VAL A 115 -7.32 40.28 -17.41
N PHE A 116 -7.49 39.27 -16.57
CA PHE A 116 -6.75 38.00 -16.58
C PHE A 116 -7.72 36.86 -16.87
N MET A 117 -7.35 35.93 -17.73
CA MET A 117 -8.21 34.83 -18.17
C MET A 117 -7.73 33.51 -17.59
N ASP A 118 -8.63 32.74 -16.98
CA ASP A 118 -8.36 31.36 -16.55
C ASP A 118 -7.88 30.51 -17.72
N LYS A 119 -6.81 29.71 -17.50
CA LYS A 119 -6.21 28.86 -18.54
C LYS A 119 -7.05 27.64 -18.94
N GLU A 120 -7.93 27.18 -18.06
CA GLU A 120 -8.72 25.97 -18.27
C GLU A 120 -10.12 26.30 -18.80
N ASP A 121 -10.83 27.22 -18.15
CA ASP A 121 -12.23 27.50 -18.45
C ASP A 121 -12.50 28.88 -19.07
N TYR A 122 -11.45 29.67 -19.29
CA TYR A 122 -11.53 31.01 -19.87
C TYR A 122 -12.43 31.97 -19.07
N THR A 123 -12.57 31.78 -17.76
CA THR A 123 -13.25 32.76 -16.89
C THR A 123 -12.41 34.04 -16.76
N PRO A 124 -12.99 35.24 -16.98
CA PRO A 124 -12.28 36.49 -16.77
C PRO A 124 -12.25 36.90 -15.29
N TYR A 125 -11.06 37.24 -14.81
CA TYR A 125 -10.80 37.86 -13.52
C TYR A 125 -10.33 39.30 -13.73
N ILE A 126 -11.00 40.26 -13.09
CA ILE A 126 -10.80 41.69 -13.33
C ILE A 126 -10.24 42.34 -12.07
N PHE A 127 -9.05 42.93 -12.16
CA PHE A 127 -8.44 43.73 -11.09
C PHE A 127 -8.40 45.20 -11.50
N THR A 128 -8.66 46.13 -10.57
CA THR A 128 -8.34 47.53 -10.82
C THR A 128 -6.84 47.76 -10.66
N LYS A 129 -6.29 48.78 -11.32
CA LYS A 129 -4.86 49.13 -11.23
C LYS A 129 -4.37 49.26 -9.78
N ASP A 130 -5.19 49.85 -8.91
CA ASP A 130 -4.86 50.09 -7.50
C ASP A 130 -4.80 48.78 -6.68
N GLN A 131 -5.48 47.72 -7.12
CA GLN A 131 -5.50 46.42 -6.43
C GLN A 131 -4.25 45.58 -6.66
N ILE A 132 -3.51 45.83 -7.74
CA ILE A 132 -2.35 45.05 -8.15
C ILE A 132 -1.15 45.94 -8.51
N GLU A 133 -1.10 47.16 -7.94
CA GLU A 133 -0.09 48.17 -8.29
C GLU A 133 1.34 47.65 -8.08
N GLU A 134 1.56 46.86 -7.04
CA GLU A 134 2.87 46.27 -6.72
C GLU A 134 3.25 45.17 -7.72
N GLU A 135 2.31 44.29 -8.07
CA GLU A 135 2.50 43.20 -9.02
C GLU A 135 2.74 43.72 -10.44
N LEU A 136 2.05 44.81 -10.83
CA LEU A 136 2.21 45.45 -12.14
C LEU A 136 3.63 45.97 -12.38
N GLN A 137 4.44 46.23 -11.35
CA GLN A 137 5.85 46.59 -11.50
C GLN A 137 6.71 45.45 -12.05
N PHE A 138 6.22 44.22 -11.96
CA PHE A 138 6.91 43.01 -12.40
C PHE A 138 6.28 42.36 -13.63
N ILE A 139 5.05 42.74 -14.02
CA ILE A 139 4.35 42.20 -15.19
C ILE A 139 4.72 43.01 -16.44
N PRO A 140 5.33 42.40 -17.48
CA PRO A 140 5.53 43.05 -18.78
C PRO A 140 4.20 43.34 -19.48
N GLU A 141 4.17 44.27 -20.45
CA GLU A 141 2.94 44.66 -21.19
C GLU A 141 2.18 43.49 -21.85
N GLY A 142 2.80 42.32 -22.03
CA GLY A 142 2.19 41.11 -22.58
C GLY A 142 1.84 40.02 -21.55
N GLY A 143 1.95 40.30 -20.25
CA GLY A 143 1.83 39.29 -19.20
C GLY A 143 3.10 38.45 -19.00
N MET A 144 3.01 37.47 -18.12
CA MET A 144 4.06 36.46 -17.89
C MET A 144 3.43 35.09 -17.63
N PRO A 145 4.15 33.97 -17.89
CA PRO A 145 3.63 32.65 -17.56
C PRO A 145 3.50 32.45 -16.04
N ASP A 146 2.69 31.45 -15.68
CA ASP A 146 2.54 30.94 -14.30
C ASP A 146 1.99 31.93 -13.27
N MET A 147 1.28 32.98 -13.70
CA MET A 147 0.49 33.83 -12.81
C MET A 147 -0.75 33.08 -12.30
N GLN A 148 -1.13 33.34 -11.05
CA GLN A 148 -2.27 32.72 -10.41
C GLN A 148 -3.20 33.77 -9.79
N VAL A 149 -4.50 33.53 -9.89
CA VAL A 149 -5.51 34.29 -9.17
C VAL A 149 -5.95 33.50 -7.94
N LEU A 150 -5.94 34.17 -6.79
CA LEU A 150 -6.45 33.64 -5.54
C LEU A 150 -7.91 34.06 -5.37
N THR A 151 -8.79 33.08 -5.14
CA THR A 151 -10.22 33.30 -4.92
C THR A 151 -10.70 32.63 -3.64
N TRP A 152 -11.76 33.18 -3.04
CA TRP A 152 -12.47 32.58 -1.91
C TRP A 152 -13.97 32.64 -2.17
N ASP A 153 -14.62 31.48 -2.21
CA ASP A 153 -16.05 31.34 -2.52
C ASP A 153 -16.49 32.10 -3.80
N GLY A 154 -15.63 32.06 -4.81
CA GLY A 154 -15.83 32.78 -6.08
C GLY A 154 -15.48 34.28 -6.05
N GLN A 155 -15.15 34.84 -4.88
CA GLN A 155 -14.71 36.22 -4.74
C GLN A 155 -13.20 36.36 -5.00
N LEU A 156 -12.83 37.35 -5.81
CA LEU A 156 -11.45 37.67 -6.17
C LEU A 156 -10.69 38.25 -4.96
N LEU A 157 -9.51 37.70 -4.65
CA LEU A 157 -8.69 38.15 -3.52
C LEU A 157 -7.38 38.82 -3.94
N ALA A 158 -6.55 38.15 -4.73
CA ALA A 158 -5.22 38.63 -5.08
C ALA A 158 -4.69 37.99 -6.37
N LEU A 159 -3.69 38.63 -6.98
CA LEU A 159 -2.90 38.11 -8.08
C LEU A 159 -1.53 37.66 -7.53
N GLU A 160 -1.24 36.36 -7.56
CA GLU A 160 0.05 35.79 -7.18
C GLU A 160 0.95 35.65 -8.43
N LEU A 161 2.14 36.25 -8.38
CA LEU A 161 3.18 36.09 -9.40
C LEU A 161 4.05 34.86 -9.10
N PRO A 162 4.73 34.27 -10.11
CA PRO A 162 5.74 33.24 -9.88
C PRO A 162 6.85 33.77 -8.94
N GLN A 163 7.50 32.87 -8.20
CA GLN A 163 8.51 33.23 -7.19
C GLN A 163 9.71 34.00 -7.75
N THR A 164 9.95 33.89 -9.05
CA THR A 164 10.99 34.62 -9.78
C THR A 164 10.47 35.13 -11.11
N VAL A 165 10.83 36.36 -11.47
CA VAL A 165 10.50 36.99 -12.76
C VAL A 165 11.78 37.47 -13.44
N ASP A 166 11.92 37.14 -14.73
CA ASP A 166 13.04 37.60 -15.56
C ASP A 166 12.66 38.89 -16.30
N LEU A 167 13.34 40.00 -16.00
CA LEU A 167 13.12 41.30 -16.65
C LEU A 167 14.35 41.80 -17.41
N GLU A 168 14.13 42.49 -18.53
CA GLU A 168 15.20 43.04 -19.36
C GLU A 168 15.59 44.46 -18.88
N ILE A 169 16.88 44.78 -18.87
CA ILE A 169 17.37 46.15 -18.60
C ILE A 169 17.29 46.96 -19.90
N ILE A 170 16.47 48.00 -19.89
CA ILE A 170 16.28 48.88 -21.06
C ILE A 170 17.19 50.11 -21.02
N GLU A 171 17.53 50.62 -19.83
CA GLU A 171 18.38 51.81 -19.67
C GLU A 171 19.25 51.74 -18.41
N THR A 172 20.49 52.25 -18.48
CA THR A 172 21.32 52.49 -17.29
C THR A 172 22.01 53.84 -17.38
N ALA A 173 22.12 54.57 -16.26
CA ALA A 173 22.79 55.88 -16.25
C ALA A 173 24.28 55.78 -16.65
N PRO A 174 24.85 56.78 -17.35
CA PRO A 174 26.24 56.77 -17.81
C PRO A 174 27.23 56.81 -16.63
N GLY A 175 28.30 56.02 -16.72
CA GLY A 175 29.32 55.92 -15.68
C GLY A 175 30.16 57.20 -15.53
N ILE A 176 30.37 57.66 -14.29
CA ILE A 176 31.23 58.82 -13.99
C ILE A 176 32.70 58.42 -14.19
N LYS A 177 33.45 59.20 -14.98
CA LYS A 177 34.89 58.95 -15.23
C LYS A 177 35.69 59.01 -13.92
N GLY A 178 36.32 57.89 -13.55
CA GLY A 178 37.30 57.81 -12.46
C GLY A 178 36.95 56.86 -11.30
N ALA A 179 35.84 56.13 -11.33
CA ALA A 179 35.49 55.15 -10.29
C ALA A 179 35.76 53.70 -10.74
N SER A 180 36.29 52.87 -9.83
CA SER A 180 36.50 51.42 -10.05
C SER A 180 35.18 50.66 -10.07
N ALA A 181 35.05 49.67 -10.97
CA ALA A 181 33.80 48.95 -11.27
C ALA A 181 33.18 48.13 -10.12
N SER A 182 33.85 47.99 -8.98
CA SER A 182 33.48 47.04 -7.92
C SER A 182 32.89 47.67 -6.65
N SER A 183 32.60 48.99 -6.60
CA SER A 183 32.22 49.60 -5.31
C SER A 183 31.03 50.56 -5.27
N ARG A 184 30.22 50.72 -6.33
CA ARG A 184 28.95 51.47 -6.26
C ARG A 184 27.90 50.90 -7.23
N THR A 185 26.67 50.66 -6.73
CA THR A 185 25.51 50.34 -7.58
C THR A 185 25.15 51.53 -8.48
N LYS A 186 24.60 51.25 -9.66
CA LYS A 186 23.97 52.27 -10.51
C LYS A 186 22.48 51.95 -10.70
N PRO A 187 21.63 52.98 -10.86
CA PRO A 187 20.24 52.76 -11.23
C PRO A 187 20.14 52.18 -12.65
N ALA A 188 19.31 51.14 -12.79
CA ALA A 188 18.96 50.49 -14.04
C ALA A 188 17.44 50.41 -14.15
N THR A 189 16.91 50.86 -15.28
CA THR A 189 15.48 50.80 -15.61
C THR A 189 15.20 49.49 -16.35
N LEU A 190 14.20 48.75 -15.88
CA LEU A 190 13.77 47.47 -16.45
C LEU A 190 12.65 47.66 -17.48
N SER A 191 12.33 46.60 -18.23
CA SER A 191 11.29 46.58 -19.27
C SER A 191 9.88 46.93 -18.77
N THR A 192 9.64 46.83 -17.47
CA THR A 192 8.39 47.25 -16.80
C THR A 192 8.40 48.70 -16.33
N GLY A 193 9.52 49.41 -16.47
CA GLY A 193 9.74 50.76 -15.92
C GLY A 193 10.28 50.78 -14.49
N LEU A 194 10.38 49.63 -13.81
CA LEU A 194 10.95 49.52 -12.47
C LEU A 194 12.44 49.89 -12.47
N VAL A 195 12.87 50.76 -11.54
CA VAL A 195 14.27 51.20 -11.42
C VAL A 195 14.92 50.52 -10.22
N ILE A 196 15.96 49.73 -10.45
CA ILE A 196 16.70 49.03 -9.39
C ILE A 196 18.17 49.42 -9.34
N GLN A 197 18.81 49.22 -8.18
CA GLN A 197 20.24 49.43 -8.00
C GLN A 197 21.00 48.14 -8.34
N THR A 198 21.84 48.15 -9.38
CA THR A 198 22.59 46.97 -9.82
C THR A 198 24.08 47.24 -10.00
N PHE A 199 24.89 46.20 -9.82
CA PHE A 199 26.33 46.21 -10.03
C PHE A 199 26.73 45.71 -11.44
N ILE A 200 25.78 45.18 -12.22
CA ILE A 200 26.05 44.30 -13.36
C ILE A 200 25.74 44.99 -14.71
N THR A 201 26.47 44.62 -15.78
CA THR A 201 26.28 45.02 -17.19
C THR A 201 25.49 44.00 -18.03
N GLN A 202 24.74 43.09 -17.40
CA GLN A 202 23.95 42.06 -18.10
C GLN A 202 22.62 42.62 -18.61
N LYS A 203 22.11 42.07 -19.72
CA LYS A 203 20.86 42.55 -20.34
C LYS A 203 19.59 42.08 -19.61
N ARG A 204 19.63 41.02 -18.81
CA ARG A 204 18.46 40.47 -18.09
C ARG A 204 18.78 40.25 -16.62
N LEU A 205 17.78 40.41 -15.77
CA LEU A 205 17.82 40.24 -14.33
C LEU A 205 16.66 39.35 -13.88
N THR A 206 16.98 38.31 -13.12
CA THR A 206 16.00 37.50 -12.41
C THR A 206 15.72 38.14 -11.05
N ILE A 207 14.47 38.48 -10.77
CA ILE A 207 14.03 39.13 -9.54
C ILE A 207 13.15 38.16 -8.77
N GLN A 208 13.43 37.96 -7.47
CA GLN A 208 12.53 37.25 -6.58
C GLN A 208 11.37 38.17 -6.18
N THR A 209 10.15 37.76 -6.52
CA THR A 209 8.92 38.54 -6.26
C THR A 209 8.62 38.70 -4.77
N ASN A 210 9.13 37.80 -3.92
CA ASN A 210 8.94 37.84 -2.47
C ASN A 210 9.91 38.78 -1.71
N PHE A 211 10.91 39.38 -2.37
CA PHE A 211 12.00 40.10 -1.69
C PHE A 211 11.74 41.59 -1.39
N ILE A 212 10.54 42.13 -1.68
CA ILE A 212 10.26 43.58 -1.59
C ILE A 212 9.09 43.94 -0.66
N PHE A 213 8.54 43.01 0.14
CA PHE A 213 7.53 43.35 1.16
C PHE A 213 8.09 44.01 2.44
N CYS A 214 9.26 44.64 2.37
CA CYS A 214 9.82 45.43 3.46
C CYS A 214 10.18 46.84 2.97
N HIS A 215 9.19 47.74 2.95
CA HIS A 215 9.41 49.18 2.73
C HIS A 215 10.19 49.87 3.87
N THR A 216 10.85 49.13 4.75
CA THR A 216 11.66 49.66 5.88
C THR A 216 13.12 49.20 5.88
N ALA A 217 13.60 48.52 4.83
CA ALA A 217 14.97 47.99 4.79
C ALA A 217 15.98 48.82 3.96
N LEU A 218 15.60 50.00 3.46
CA LEU A 218 16.53 50.88 2.71
C LEU A 218 17.26 51.94 3.57
N HIS A 219 17.05 51.99 4.88
CA HIS A 219 17.64 53.03 5.73
C HIS A 219 18.43 52.55 6.97
N CYS A 220 18.60 51.24 7.20
CA CYS A 220 19.24 50.72 8.41
C CYS A 220 20.25 49.60 8.12
N MET A 221 21.29 49.87 7.35
CA MET A 221 22.53 49.07 7.38
C MET A 221 23.74 49.98 7.32
N GLY A 222 23.95 50.71 8.41
CA GLY A 222 25.15 51.51 8.64
C GLY A 222 25.71 51.22 10.02
N SER A 223 26.37 50.07 10.21
CA SER A 223 27.47 49.90 11.18
C SER A 223 28.03 48.47 11.21
N HIS A 224 29.28 48.36 10.75
CA HIS A 224 30.36 47.51 11.31
C HIS A 224 30.11 46.00 11.46
N PHE A 225 30.48 45.26 10.41
CA PHE A 225 31.15 43.97 10.55
C PHE A 225 32.50 44.02 9.80
N PRO A 226 33.57 43.37 10.30
CA PRO A 226 34.92 43.55 9.77
C PRO A 226 35.05 42.94 8.38
N LEU A 227 35.66 43.71 7.48
CA LEU A 227 36.17 43.23 6.20
C LEU A 227 37.38 42.32 6.46
N THR A 228 37.25 41.03 6.19
CA THR A 228 38.38 40.14 5.90
C THR A 228 38.03 39.22 4.73
N GLY A 229 38.83 39.29 3.66
CA GLY A 229 39.05 38.18 2.72
C GLY A 229 38.03 37.98 1.61
N CYS A 230 38.43 38.30 0.38
CA CYS A 230 37.92 37.64 -0.81
C CYS A 230 38.60 36.27 -0.87
N ASP A 231 37.98 35.24 -0.29
CA ASP A 231 38.38 33.83 -0.45
C ASP A 231 37.18 33.05 -1.02
N SER A 232 37.46 32.06 -1.87
CA SER A 232 36.47 31.21 -2.54
C SER A 232 35.36 30.73 -1.59
N MET A 233 34.10 30.69 -2.03
CA MET A 233 33.08 29.93 -1.30
C MET A 233 33.59 28.51 -1.09
N ASP A 234 33.74 28.10 0.17
CA ASP A 234 34.14 26.74 0.51
C ASP A 234 33.08 25.76 -0.02
N THR A 235 33.52 24.84 -0.88
CA THR A 235 32.70 23.74 -1.37
C THR A 235 33.09 22.46 -0.64
N LEU A 236 32.29 21.40 -0.78
CA LEU A 236 32.63 20.08 -0.25
C LEU A 236 34.04 19.61 -0.64
N ALA A 237 34.53 20.02 -1.82
CA ALA A 237 35.84 19.64 -2.34
C ALA A 237 37.01 20.44 -1.72
N THR A 238 36.75 21.64 -1.21
CA THR A 238 37.79 22.55 -0.68
C THR A 238 37.74 22.72 0.83
N ALA A 239 36.58 22.44 1.45
CA ALA A 239 36.35 22.63 2.87
C ALA A 239 37.07 21.59 3.75
N SER A 240 37.46 22.03 4.95
CA SER A 240 37.91 21.11 6.00
C SER A 240 36.71 20.52 6.74
N LEU A 241 36.38 19.25 6.48
CA LEU A 241 35.26 18.55 7.13
C LEU A 241 35.65 17.96 8.50
N PRO A 242 34.70 17.76 9.44
CA PRO A 242 34.94 17.07 10.70
C PRO A 242 35.47 15.63 10.54
N ASP A 243 36.24 15.15 11.51
CA ASP A 243 36.80 13.78 11.51
C ASP A 243 35.74 12.68 11.57
N THR A 244 34.52 13.01 11.98
CA THR A 244 33.36 12.10 12.02
C THR A 244 32.78 11.82 10.62
N VAL A 245 33.11 12.65 9.63
CA VAL A 245 32.65 12.50 8.24
C VAL A 245 33.56 11.53 7.50
N GLN A 246 32.99 10.45 6.97
CA GLN A 246 33.77 9.48 6.20
C GLN A 246 34.02 10.01 4.79
N ARG A 247 35.27 9.92 4.32
CA ARG A 247 35.69 10.42 3.01
C ARG A 247 36.23 9.28 2.14
N PRO A 248 36.23 9.43 0.80
CA PRO A 248 36.93 8.50 -0.09
C PRO A 248 38.39 8.33 0.33
N ASN A 249 38.84 7.09 0.51
CA ASN A 249 40.22 6.75 0.86
C ASN A 249 41.04 6.21 -0.35
N TYR A 250 40.44 6.26 -1.55
CA TYR A 250 41.02 5.79 -2.80
C TYR A 250 41.37 6.97 -3.73
N ASP A 251 42.26 6.73 -4.70
CA ASP A 251 42.66 7.75 -5.67
C ASP A 251 41.58 7.99 -6.73
N ARG A 252 40.86 9.11 -6.62
CA ARG A 252 39.81 9.50 -7.58
C ARG A 252 40.35 9.81 -8.98
N HIS A 253 41.62 10.20 -9.10
CA HIS A 253 42.22 10.46 -10.42
C HIS A 253 42.42 9.16 -11.22
N ALA A 254 42.56 8.02 -10.53
CA ALA A 254 42.68 6.70 -11.17
C ALA A 254 41.36 6.18 -11.78
N LEU A 255 40.20 6.75 -11.41
CA LEU A 255 38.90 6.32 -11.93
C LEU A 255 38.83 6.47 -13.45
N LYS A 256 38.12 5.55 -14.10
CA LYS A 256 37.70 5.66 -15.50
C LYS A 256 36.19 5.55 -15.57
N THR A 257 35.59 6.20 -16.54
CA THR A 257 34.14 6.09 -16.77
C THR A 257 33.81 4.73 -17.37
N ARG A 258 33.57 3.76 -16.48
CA ARG A 258 33.19 2.38 -16.85
C ARG A 258 31.69 2.15 -16.70
N ILE A 259 31.04 2.96 -15.87
CA ILE A 259 29.59 2.97 -15.70
C ILE A 259 29.08 4.31 -16.23
N VAL A 260 28.07 4.26 -17.09
CA VAL A 260 27.26 5.43 -17.44
C VAL A 260 25.89 5.24 -16.79
N HIS A 261 25.44 6.21 -16.01
CA HIS A 261 24.17 6.10 -15.28
C HIS A 261 23.13 7.07 -15.83
N PHE A 262 21.93 6.59 -16.13
CA PHE A 262 20.78 7.42 -16.48
C PHE A 262 19.94 7.72 -15.25
N GLY A 263 19.77 9.01 -14.95
CA GLY A 263 18.89 9.47 -13.88
C GLY A 263 19.64 9.70 -12.57
N PHE A 264 20.29 10.85 -12.43
CA PHE A 264 20.99 11.24 -11.20
C PHE A 264 20.01 11.66 -10.08
N GLY A 265 19.15 10.72 -9.67
CA GLY A 265 18.13 10.91 -8.65
C GLY A 265 18.66 10.80 -7.22
N ALA A 266 17.77 10.97 -6.25
CA ALA A 266 18.06 10.72 -4.84
C ALA A 266 18.44 9.26 -4.58
N PHE A 267 17.68 8.32 -5.16
CA PHE A 267 17.89 6.88 -4.95
C PHE A 267 19.26 6.42 -5.44
N HIS A 268 19.66 6.80 -6.67
CA HIS A 268 20.95 6.42 -7.23
C HIS A 268 22.13 6.87 -6.35
N ARG A 269 22.13 8.16 -5.96
CA ARG A 269 23.12 8.75 -5.07
C ARG A 269 23.26 7.97 -3.76
N ALA A 270 22.13 7.60 -3.16
CA ALA A 270 22.09 6.85 -1.92
C ALA A 270 22.23 5.33 -2.09
N HIS A 271 22.33 4.77 -3.30
CA HIS A 271 22.30 3.32 -3.50
C HIS A 271 23.46 2.82 -4.37
N GLN A 272 23.35 2.88 -5.70
CA GLN A 272 24.37 2.29 -6.58
C GLN A 272 25.68 3.08 -6.54
N ALA A 273 25.61 4.41 -6.49
CA ALA A 273 26.81 5.25 -6.37
C ALA A 273 27.52 5.00 -5.03
N LEU A 274 26.77 4.91 -3.93
CA LEU A 274 27.33 4.61 -2.61
C LEU A 274 27.92 3.20 -2.52
N LEU A 275 27.27 2.17 -3.07
CA LEU A 275 27.80 0.81 -3.05
C LEU A 275 29.06 0.69 -3.91
N THR A 276 29.10 1.38 -5.06
CA THR A 276 30.31 1.45 -5.89
C THR A 276 31.44 2.18 -5.16
N ASP A 277 31.13 3.28 -4.46
CA ASP A 277 32.09 4.00 -3.61
C ASP A 277 32.62 3.12 -2.45
N ARG A 278 31.77 2.31 -1.84
CA ARG A 278 32.18 1.34 -0.81
C ARG A 278 33.14 0.29 -1.38
N VAL A 279 32.92 -0.20 -2.61
CA VAL A 279 33.85 -1.13 -3.28
C VAL A 279 35.19 -0.45 -3.50
N LEU A 280 35.19 0.77 -4.05
CA LEU A 280 36.41 1.54 -4.28
C LEU A 280 37.17 1.83 -2.98
N ASN A 281 36.49 2.12 -1.87
CA ASN A 281 37.12 2.29 -0.57
C ASN A 281 37.72 1.01 0.01
N LYS A 282 37.21 -0.16 -0.38
CA LYS A 282 37.65 -1.46 0.13
C LYS A 282 38.78 -2.06 -0.70
N LEU A 283 38.69 -1.95 -2.02
CA LEU A 283 39.56 -2.65 -2.98
C LEU A 283 40.38 -1.70 -3.87
N GLY A 284 40.03 -0.41 -3.93
CA GLY A 284 40.50 0.49 -4.96
C GLY A 284 39.91 0.15 -6.34
N GLY A 285 40.62 0.50 -7.40
CA GLY A 285 40.21 0.22 -8.78
C GLY A 285 39.85 1.48 -9.56
N ASP A 286 39.33 1.29 -10.77
CA ASP A 286 39.04 2.37 -11.71
C ASP A 286 37.57 2.41 -12.18
N TRP A 287 36.65 1.81 -11.43
CA TRP A 287 35.21 1.82 -11.71
C TRP A 287 34.54 3.14 -11.32
N GLY A 288 34.75 4.17 -12.15
CA GLY A 288 34.09 5.47 -12.03
C GLY A 288 32.75 5.53 -12.79
N ILE A 289 31.88 6.42 -12.31
CA ILE A 289 30.54 6.65 -12.86
C ILE A 289 30.51 8.00 -13.61
N CYS A 290 29.89 8.01 -14.80
CA CYS A 290 29.43 9.22 -15.46
C CYS A 290 27.92 9.34 -15.35
N GLU A 291 27.45 10.42 -14.72
CA GLU A 291 26.03 10.68 -14.54
C GLU A 291 25.42 11.35 -15.76
N ILE A 292 24.27 10.86 -16.22
CA ILE A 292 23.53 11.41 -17.36
C ILE A 292 22.17 11.94 -16.89
N SER A 293 21.88 13.18 -17.28
CA SER A 293 20.57 13.81 -17.12
C SER A 293 20.02 14.26 -18.48
N LEU A 294 18.81 13.79 -18.82
CA LEU A 294 18.15 14.06 -20.11
C LEU A 294 17.15 15.22 -20.06
N PHE A 295 16.29 15.26 -19.04
CA PHE A 295 15.13 16.17 -19.01
C PHE A 295 15.28 17.29 -17.97
N ASN A 296 15.68 16.94 -16.75
CA ASN A 296 15.73 17.83 -15.58
C ASN A 296 17.06 17.66 -14.81
N GLY A 297 17.49 18.70 -14.09
CA GLY A 297 18.65 18.62 -13.19
C GLY A 297 19.91 19.34 -13.67
N ASP A 298 19.80 20.31 -14.59
CA ASP A 298 20.93 21.14 -15.01
C ASP A 298 21.55 21.91 -13.83
N LYS A 299 20.73 22.40 -12.89
CA LYS A 299 21.23 22.97 -11.62
C LYS A 299 22.05 21.95 -10.83
N LEU A 300 21.48 20.78 -10.54
CA LEU A 300 22.16 19.70 -9.80
C LEU A 300 23.48 19.29 -10.46
N MET A 301 23.53 19.22 -11.80
CA MET A 301 24.77 18.89 -12.52
C MET A 301 25.81 20.01 -12.44
N ARG A 302 25.41 21.29 -12.45
CA ARG A 302 26.34 22.41 -12.22
C ARG A 302 26.88 22.38 -10.80
N ASP A 303 26.02 22.16 -9.82
CA ASP A 303 26.40 22.07 -8.40
C ASP A 303 27.38 20.89 -8.19
N LEU A 304 27.10 19.73 -8.78
CA LEU A 304 27.97 18.56 -8.73
C LEU A 304 29.35 18.85 -9.34
N ARG A 305 29.42 19.52 -10.50
CA ARG A 305 30.68 19.93 -11.14
C ARG A 305 31.50 20.88 -10.27
N GLN A 306 30.85 21.81 -9.57
CA GLN A 306 31.51 22.76 -8.67
C GLN A 306 32.12 22.07 -7.44
N GLN A 307 31.57 20.91 -7.04
CA GLN A 307 32.07 20.12 -5.92
C GLN A 307 33.02 18.99 -6.35
N ASP A 308 33.67 19.12 -7.51
CA ASP A 308 34.53 18.07 -8.08
C ASP A 308 33.84 16.70 -8.13
N HIS A 309 32.53 16.69 -8.40
CA HIS A 309 31.66 15.51 -8.42
C HIS A 309 31.54 14.74 -7.10
N LEU A 310 31.87 15.39 -5.98
CA LEU A 310 31.60 14.88 -4.64
C LEU A 310 30.19 15.26 -4.18
N PHE A 311 29.57 14.38 -3.39
CA PHE A 311 28.32 14.66 -2.68
C PHE A 311 28.24 13.81 -1.41
N THR A 312 27.34 14.18 -0.51
CA THR A 312 27.16 13.54 0.79
C THR A 312 25.94 12.63 0.82
N VAL A 313 26.09 11.44 1.40
CA VAL A 313 24.98 10.61 1.86
C VAL A 313 24.96 10.61 3.39
N LEU A 314 23.86 11.06 3.98
CA LEU A 314 23.61 11.00 5.42
C LEU A 314 22.76 9.78 5.76
N GLU A 315 23.36 8.78 6.41
CA GLU A 315 22.65 7.59 6.88
C GLU A 315 22.01 7.86 8.24
N LYS A 316 20.67 7.88 8.31
CA LYS A 316 19.89 8.24 9.51
C LYS A 316 19.40 7.01 10.27
N GLY A 317 20.21 6.52 11.21
CA GLY A 317 19.90 5.34 12.03
C GLY A 317 19.27 5.68 13.37
N ALA A 318 18.64 4.68 14.00
CA ALA A 318 18.06 4.82 15.34
C ALA A 318 19.11 5.15 16.43
N THR A 319 20.37 4.76 16.22
CA THR A 319 21.48 4.99 17.16
C THR A 319 22.33 6.21 16.82
N GLY A 320 22.04 6.91 15.70
CA GLY A 320 22.77 8.09 15.27
C GLY A 320 22.85 8.23 13.75
N ASN A 321 23.30 9.41 13.32
CA ASN A 321 23.51 9.74 11.91
C ASN A 321 24.98 9.53 11.51
N GLN A 322 25.23 9.03 10.30
CA GLN A 322 26.58 8.91 9.73
C GLN A 322 26.64 9.59 8.37
N ALA A 323 27.43 10.68 8.27
CA ALA A 323 27.72 11.34 7.00
C ALA A 323 28.86 10.65 6.26
N ARG A 324 28.69 10.43 4.95
CA ARG A 324 29.67 9.82 4.05
C ARG A 324 29.77 10.65 2.77
N ILE A 325 30.97 11.05 2.41
CA ILE A 325 31.25 11.68 1.12
C ILE A 325 31.45 10.58 0.08
N VAL A 326 30.67 10.64 -1.00
CA VAL A 326 30.74 9.72 -2.14
C VAL A 326 31.59 10.35 -3.23
N GLY A 327 32.60 9.62 -3.70
CA GLY A 327 33.54 10.06 -4.74
C GLY A 327 33.56 9.21 -6.00
N ALA A 328 32.70 8.19 -6.10
CA ALA A 328 32.67 7.25 -7.23
C ALA A 328 32.22 7.92 -8.54
N VAL A 329 31.52 9.06 -8.45
CA VAL A 329 31.16 9.87 -9.60
C VAL A 329 32.40 10.64 -10.06
N LYS A 330 32.79 10.41 -11.31
CA LYS A 330 33.97 11.01 -11.95
C LYS A 330 33.61 12.24 -12.77
N GLU A 331 32.49 12.18 -13.46
CA GLU A 331 32.02 13.22 -14.37
C GLU A 331 30.50 13.17 -14.51
N CYS A 332 29.90 14.20 -15.10
CA CYS A 332 28.49 14.20 -15.46
C CYS A 332 28.23 14.94 -16.77
N LEU A 333 27.19 14.51 -17.50
CA LEU A 333 26.71 15.14 -18.73
C LEU A 333 25.20 15.41 -18.62
N ASN A 334 24.78 16.52 -19.21
CA ASN A 334 23.38 16.93 -19.28
C ASN A 334 23.03 17.34 -20.71
N ALA A 335 21.88 16.89 -21.20
CA ALA A 335 21.48 17.13 -22.59
C ALA A 335 21.36 18.62 -22.95
N LYS A 336 21.02 19.48 -21.98
CA LYS A 336 20.93 20.94 -22.15
C LYS A 336 22.29 21.64 -22.02
N LEU A 337 23.20 21.13 -21.18
CA LEU A 337 24.51 21.73 -20.95
C LEU A 337 25.55 21.32 -22.01
N ASP A 338 25.56 20.04 -22.38
CA ASP A 338 26.63 19.43 -23.19
C ASP A 338 26.12 18.92 -24.55
N GLY A 339 24.81 18.75 -24.70
CA GLY A 339 24.18 18.27 -25.94
C GLY A 339 24.09 16.74 -26.03
N MET A 340 23.12 16.26 -26.82
CA MET A 340 22.86 14.82 -26.99
C MET A 340 24.04 14.07 -27.63
N GLU A 341 24.77 14.71 -28.53
CA GLU A 341 25.90 14.07 -29.21
C GLU A 341 27.04 13.75 -28.24
N ALA A 342 27.35 14.64 -27.29
CA ALA A 342 28.35 14.38 -26.25
C ALA A 342 27.94 13.18 -25.37
N ILE A 343 26.64 13.07 -25.08
CA ILE A 343 26.06 11.94 -24.34
C ILE A 343 26.24 10.64 -25.15
N LEU A 344 25.85 10.61 -26.42
CA LEU A 344 25.99 9.43 -27.29
C LEU A 344 27.45 8.98 -27.46
N GLU A 345 28.38 9.93 -27.60
CA GLU A 345 29.80 9.61 -27.67
C GLU A 345 30.35 9.06 -26.35
N LYS A 346 29.84 9.51 -25.20
CA LYS A 346 30.18 8.94 -23.90
C LYS A 346 29.86 7.44 -23.84
N PHE A 347 28.69 7.03 -24.33
CA PHE A 347 28.33 5.60 -24.43
C PHE A 347 29.24 4.81 -25.39
N CYS A 348 29.91 5.49 -26.32
CA CYS A 348 30.81 4.88 -27.31
C CYS A 348 32.27 4.86 -26.84
N GLU A 349 32.59 5.30 -25.63
CA GLU A 349 33.95 5.17 -25.10
C GLU A 349 34.28 3.68 -24.85
N PRO A 350 35.45 3.16 -25.28
CA PRO A 350 35.73 1.72 -25.25
C PRO A 350 35.67 1.09 -23.87
N GLN A 351 36.00 1.84 -22.82
CA GLN A 351 36.03 1.35 -21.44
C GLN A 351 34.66 1.32 -20.74
N VAL A 352 33.61 1.92 -21.33
CA VAL A 352 32.24 1.81 -20.81
C VAL A 352 31.77 0.36 -20.92
N ALA A 353 31.50 -0.24 -19.77
CA ALA A 353 31.13 -1.63 -19.61
C ALA A 353 29.67 -1.81 -19.15
N ILE A 354 29.12 -0.83 -18.41
CA ILE A 354 27.77 -0.88 -17.87
C ILE A 354 27.04 0.43 -18.15
N VAL A 355 25.79 0.32 -18.58
CA VAL A 355 24.81 1.41 -18.59
C VAL A 355 23.74 1.08 -17.58
N SER A 356 23.64 1.85 -16.50
CA SER A 356 22.65 1.62 -15.43
C SER A 356 21.57 2.68 -15.42
N LEU A 357 20.37 2.36 -14.91
CA LEU A 357 19.19 3.22 -15.06
C LEU A 357 18.39 3.36 -13.75
N THR A 358 18.03 4.60 -13.39
CA THR A 358 16.96 4.94 -12.45
C THR A 358 16.06 6.03 -13.06
N VAL A 359 15.34 5.67 -14.13
CA VAL A 359 14.60 6.60 -14.99
C VAL A 359 13.10 6.60 -14.72
N THR A 360 12.65 5.86 -13.71
CA THR A 360 11.23 5.55 -13.38
C THR A 360 10.54 4.73 -14.47
N GLU A 361 9.37 4.17 -14.15
CA GLU A 361 8.53 3.38 -15.05
C GLU A 361 8.27 4.09 -16.38
N LYS A 362 8.04 5.40 -16.33
CA LYS A 362 7.74 6.24 -17.49
C LYS A 362 8.94 6.42 -18.42
N GLY A 363 10.17 6.27 -17.90
CA GLY A 363 11.40 6.44 -18.67
C GLY A 363 11.60 5.38 -19.75
N TYR A 364 10.99 4.20 -19.58
CA TYR A 364 11.11 3.08 -20.51
C TYR A 364 10.19 3.19 -21.73
N CYS A 365 9.23 4.12 -21.73
CA CYS A 365 8.24 4.28 -22.81
C CYS A 365 7.50 2.98 -23.14
N ILE A 366 7.06 2.28 -22.10
CA ILE A 366 6.35 1.00 -22.19
C ILE A 366 4.88 1.23 -21.83
N ASP A 367 4.00 0.58 -22.57
CA ASP A 367 2.58 0.49 -22.24
C ASP A 367 2.41 -0.40 -21.00
N PRO A 368 1.92 0.14 -19.87
CA PRO A 368 1.86 -0.61 -18.61
C PRO A 368 0.95 -1.84 -18.65
N ALA A 369 -0.05 -1.87 -19.54
CA ALA A 369 -1.00 -2.97 -19.63
C ALA A 369 -0.44 -4.15 -20.43
N SER A 370 0.33 -3.87 -21.47
CA SER A 370 0.89 -4.89 -22.36
C SER A 370 2.35 -5.24 -22.08
N GLY A 371 3.07 -4.39 -21.35
CA GLY A 371 4.51 -4.53 -21.12
C GLY A 371 5.36 -4.33 -22.38
N LYS A 372 4.78 -3.80 -23.47
CA LYS A 372 5.44 -3.59 -24.76
C LYS A 372 5.84 -2.13 -24.96
N LEU A 373 6.76 -1.88 -25.88
CA LEU A 373 7.13 -0.53 -26.29
C LEU A 373 5.90 0.23 -26.79
N ASP A 374 5.62 1.38 -26.18
CA ASP A 374 4.53 2.24 -26.57
C ASP A 374 4.90 3.03 -27.84
N ILE A 375 4.48 2.50 -28.98
CA ILE A 375 4.71 3.13 -30.29
C ILE A 375 3.90 4.41 -30.51
N ALA A 376 2.90 4.70 -29.66
CA ALA A 376 2.14 5.93 -29.70
C ALA A 376 2.82 7.05 -28.89
N ASN A 377 3.82 6.73 -28.07
CA ASN A 377 4.58 7.70 -27.31
C ASN A 377 5.32 8.69 -28.24
N GLU A 378 5.15 9.99 -28.02
CA GLU A 378 5.76 11.03 -28.85
C GLU A 378 7.29 10.91 -28.98
N ARG A 379 7.96 10.48 -27.91
CA ARG A 379 9.43 10.28 -27.93
C ARG A 379 9.81 9.08 -28.79
N ILE A 380 9.03 8.00 -28.74
CA ILE A 380 9.27 6.82 -29.58
C ILE A 380 9.00 7.14 -31.05
N ILE A 381 7.91 7.86 -31.35
CA ILE A 381 7.61 8.34 -32.71
C ILE A 381 8.76 9.18 -33.24
N HIS A 382 9.26 10.12 -32.43
CA HIS A 382 10.40 10.95 -32.79
C HIS A 382 11.66 10.12 -33.08
N ASP A 383 11.99 9.18 -32.18
CA ASP A 383 13.21 8.38 -32.29
C ASP A 383 13.17 7.40 -33.46
N LEU A 384 11.99 6.93 -33.85
CA LEU A 384 11.81 6.13 -35.06
C LEU A 384 11.99 6.96 -36.33
N ALA A 385 11.60 8.23 -36.32
CA ALA A 385 11.80 9.14 -37.45
C ALA A 385 13.26 9.63 -37.55
N SER A 386 13.92 9.86 -36.41
CA SER A 386 15.26 10.44 -36.29
C SER A 386 16.17 9.59 -35.39
N PRO A 387 16.53 8.36 -35.78
CA PRO A 387 17.22 7.41 -34.90
C PRO A 387 18.64 7.82 -34.50
N GLN A 388 19.26 8.76 -35.20
CA GLN A 388 20.59 9.31 -34.87
C GLN A 388 20.53 10.45 -33.85
N ALA A 389 19.34 10.98 -33.55
CA ALA A 389 19.09 12.04 -32.57
C ALA A 389 17.95 11.65 -31.59
N PRO A 390 18.09 10.54 -30.85
CA PRO A 390 17.01 10.03 -30.00
C PRO A 390 16.76 10.88 -28.75
N HIS A 391 15.54 10.84 -28.24
CA HIS A 391 15.04 11.52 -27.04
C HIS A 391 14.61 10.54 -25.94
N SER A 392 14.25 9.30 -26.30
CA SER A 392 13.86 8.25 -25.36
C SER A 392 15.06 7.43 -24.89
N VAL A 393 14.95 6.85 -23.70
CA VAL A 393 15.99 5.94 -23.17
C VAL A 393 16.20 4.73 -24.09
N PRO A 394 15.15 4.00 -24.56
CA PRO A 394 15.34 2.92 -25.53
C PRO A 394 16.01 3.38 -26.83
N GLY A 395 15.62 4.53 -27.37
CA GLY A 395 16.23 5.10 -28.58
C GLY A 395 17.72 5.42 -28.40
N ILE A 396 18.09 6.04 -27.27
CA ILE A 396 19.49 6.36 -26.95
C ILE A 396 20.33 5.08 -26.80
N LEU A 397 19.81 4.07 -26.09
CA LEU A 397 20.49 2.77 -25.94
C LEU A 397 20.72 2.09 -27.30
N VAL A 398 19.70 2.05 -28.17
CA VAL A 398 19.80 1.45 -29.50
C VAL A 398 20.79 2.22 -30.38
N GLU A 399 20.79 3.55 -30.36
CA GLU A 399 21.74 4.36 -31.13
C GLU A 399 23.18 4.18 -30.65
N ALA A 400 23.40 4.21 -29.33
CA ALA A 400 24.72 3.94 -28.75
C ALA A 400 25.25 2.55 -29.14
N LEU A 401 24.42 1.50 -29.02
CA LEU A 401 24.79 0.14 -29.39
C LEU A 401 25.05 0.00 -30.90
N SER A 402 24.25 0.67 -31.74
CA SER A 402 24.47 0.75 -33.19
C SER A 402 25.83 1.38 -33.52
N ARG A 403 26.18 2.50 -32.88
CA ARG A 403 27.49 3.16 -33.06
C ARG A 403 28.64 2.25 -32.59
N ARG A 404 28.49 1.57 -31.45
CA ARG A 404 29.50 0.63 -30.94
C ARG A 404 29.71 -0.53 -31.90
N GLN A 405 28.63 -1.14 -32.40
CA GLN A 405 28.68 -2.20 -33.40
C GLN A 405 29.42 -1.72 -34.67
N ALA A 406 29.05 -0.55 -35.21
CA ALA A 406 29.67 0.00 -36.41
C ALA A 406 31.17 0.32 -36.23
N ARG A 407 31.58 0.65 -35.00
CA ARG A 407 32.99 0.94 -34.63
C ARG A 407 33.78 -0.30 -34.19
N GLY A 408 33.15 -1.49 -34.14
CA GLY A 408 33.79 -2.72 -33.65
C GLY A 408 34.14 -2.67 -32.16
N LEU A 409 33.38 -1.91 -31.37
CA LEU A 409 33.54 -1.84 -29.92
C LEU A 409 32.71 -2.93 -29.23
N ASN A 410 33.22 -3.43 -28.09
CA ASN A 410 32.49 -4.40 -27.27
C ASN A 410 31.13 -3.82 -26.81
N PRO A 411 30.07 -4.62 -26.69
CA PRO A 411 28.81 -4.18 -26.07
C PRO A 411 29.01 -3.82 -24.59
N PHE A 412 28.05 -3.10 -24.02
CA PHE A 412 27.93 -2.88 -22.57
C PHE A 412 26.72 -3.64 -22.02
N THR A 413 26.70 -3.94 -20.73
CA THR A 413 25.50 -4.44 -20.03
C THR A 413 24.53 -3.29 -19.76
N VAL A 414 23.23 -3.55 -19.88
CA VAL A 414 22.18 -2.60 -19.50
C VAL A 414 21.55 -3.06 -18.18
N LEU A 415 21.76 -2.31 -17.10
CA LEU A 415 21.40 -2.70 -15.72
C LEU A 415 20.30 -1.77 -15.19
N SER A 416 19.04 -2.20 -15.27
CA SER A 416 17.95 -1.43 -14.64
C SER A 416 18.04 -1.53 -13.12
N CYS A 417 17.85 -0.41 -12.44
CA CYS A 417 17.77 -0.29 -10.99
C CYS A 417 16.46 0.42 -10.57
N ASP A 418 15.46 0.46 -11.45
CA ASP A 418 14.12 0.94 -11.11
C ASP A 418 13.33 -0.17 -10.42
N ASN A 419 12.40 0.23 -9.54
CA ASN A 419 11.57 -0.69 -8.76
C ASN A 419 10.38 -1.21 -9.58
N ILE A 420 10.67 -1.89 -10.67
CA ILE A 420 9.72 -2.52 -11.58
C ILE A 420 9.95 -4.04 -11.53
N PRO A 421 8.90 -4.86 -11.46
CA PRO A 421 9.06 -6.32 -11.55
C PRO A 421 9.80 -6.71 -12.83
N ASP A 422 10.74 -7.64 -12.72
CA ASP A 422 11.49 -8.18 -13.86
C ASP A 422 12.11 -7.09 -14.76
N ASN A 423 12.70 -6.09 -14.11
CA ASN A 423 13.17 -4.86 -14.76
C ASN A 423 14.18 -5.12 -15.89
N GLY A 424 15.04 -6.14 -15.77
CA GLY A 424 16.00 -6.51 -16.80
C GLY A 424 15.32 -6.98 -18.09
N HIS A 425 14.38 -7.91 -17.99
CA HIS A 425 13.63 -8.41 -19.15
C HIS A 425 12.73 -7.34 -19.78
N LEU A 426 12.11 -6.48 -18.96
CA LEU A 426 11.30 -5.37 -19.43
C LEU A 426 12.11 -4.37 -20.27
N VAL A 427 13.32 -4.00 -19.81
CA VAL A 427 14.22 -3.14 -20.58
C VAL A 427 14.73 -3.84 -21.83
N ARG A 428 15.09 -5.12 -21.73
CA ARG A 428 15.51 -5.93 -22.87
C ARG A 428 14.45 -5.90 -23.97
N GLN A 429 13.19 -6.12 -23.61
CA GLN A 429 12.08 -6.13 -24.57
C GLN A 429 11.93 -4.78 -25.25
N ALA A 430 11.88 -3.67 -24.50
CA ALA A 430 11.76 -2.33 -25.07
C ALA A 430 12.90 -1.99 -26.03
N VAL A 431 14.15 -2.33 -25.66
CA VAL A 431 15.33 -2.10 -26.51
C VAL A 431 15.29 -2.96 -27.77
N LEU A 432 14.90 -4.23 -27.66
CA LEU A 432 14.80 -5.13 -28.83
C LEU A 432 13.67 -4.74 -29.78
N GLU A 433 12.51 -4.36 -29.27
CA GLU A 433 11.39 -3.88 -30.08
C GLU A 433 11.77 -2.58 -30.81
N MET A 434 12.42 -1.64 -30.12
CA MET A 434 12.93 -0.41 -30.72
C MET A 434 14.00 -0.70 -31.79
N ALA A 435 14.94 -1.60 -31.51
CA ALA A 435 15.98 -2.02 -32.45
C ALA A 435 15.39 -2.70 -33.69
N ALA A 436 14.38 -3.57 -33.52
CA ALA A 436 13.75 -4.29 -34.62
C ALA A 436 13.02 -3.36 -35.59
N LYS A 437 12.45 -2.25 -35.10
CA LYS A 437 11.86 -1.21 -35.95
C LYS A 437 12.90 -0.45 -36.78
N ARG A 438 14.15 -0.40 -36.32
CA ARG A 438 15.26 0.24 -37.03
C ARG A 438 15.96 -0.71 -37.99
N SER A 439 16.33 -1.92 -37.54
CA SER A 439 17.04 -2.93 -38.32
C SER A 439 16.95 -4.30 -37.65
N ALA A 440 16.50 -5.32 -38.39
CA ALA A 440 16.46 -6.70 -37.90
C ALA A 440 17.85 -7.21 -37.48
N GLY A 441 18.89 -6.92 -38.28
CA GLY A 441 20.25 -7.35 -37.96
C GLY A 441 20.84 -6.67 -36.71
N LEU A 442 20.44 -5.43 -36.41
CA LEU A 442 20.82 -4.76 -35.17
C LEU A 442 20.12 -5.41 -33.97
N ALA A 443 18.83 -5.69 -34.08
CA ALA A 443 18.07 -6.34 -33.02
C ALA A 443 18.63 -7.74 -32.70
N GLU A 444 18.96 -8.54 -33.72
CA GLU A 444 19.60 -9.86 -33.54
C GLU A 444 20.96 -9.75 -32.85
N TRP A 445 21.77 -8.76 -33.24
CA TRP A 445 23.06 -8.51 -32.61
C TRP A 445 22.91 -8.09 -31.14
N ILE A 446 22.01 -7.15 -30.83
CA ILE A 446 21.74 -6.73 -29.45
C ILE A 446 21.24 -7.92 -28.62
N ALA A 447 20.31 -8.72 -29.16
CA ALA A 447 19.76 -9.89 -28.45
C ALA A 447 20.82 -10.93 -28.09
N LYS A 448 21.91 -11.02 -28.87
CA LYS A 448 22.99 -11.98 -28.72
C LYS A 448 24.16 -11.45 -27.89
N GLU A 449 24.51 -10.19 -28.07
CA GLU A 449 25.77 -9.62 -27.56
C GLU A 449 25.58 -8.73 -26.32
N VAL A 450 24.34 -8.29 -26.00
CA VAL A 450 24.05 -7.42 -24.85
C VAL A 450 23.31 -8.20 -23.77
N THR A 451 23.69 -8.00 -22.50
CA THR A 451 22.94 -8.55 -21.35
C THR A 451 22.12 -7.50 -20.64
N PHE A 452 21.01 -7.96 -20.07
CA PHE A 452 20.02 -7.16 -19.34
C PHE A 452 19.67 -7.86 -18.02
N PRO A 453 20.60 -7.94 -17.06
CA PRO A 453 20.35 -8.54 -15.76
C PRO A 453 19.23 -7.81 -15.01
N SER A 454 18.34 -8.57 -14.39
CA SER A 454 17.32 -8.04 -13.49
C SER A 454 17.94 -7.71 -12.12
N THR A 455 17.32 -6.76 -11.40
CA THR A 455 17.76 -6.36 -10.06
C THR A 455 16.61 -6.12 -9.10
N MET A 456 16.81 -6.49 -7.83
CA MET A 456 15.97 -6.04 -6.72
C MET A 456 16.75 -4.99 -5.93
N VAL A 457 16.22 -3.78 -5.86
CA VAL A 457 16.80 -2.66 -5.12
C VAL A 457 15.92 -2.32 -3.92
N ASP A 458 16.53 -2.08 -2.75
CA ASP A 458 15.81 -1.65 -1.56
C ASP A 458 16.64 -0.71 -0.68
N ARG A 459 16.13 0.52 -0.56
CA ARG A 459 16.58 1.52 0.41
C ARG A 459 15.53 2.63 0.47
N ILE A 460 15.16 3.04 1.67
CA ILE A 460 14.33 4.22 1.88
C ILE A 460 15.20 5.48 1.71
N VAL A 461 14.82 6.32 0.74
CA VAL A 461 15.50 7.58 0.41
C VAL A 461 14.46 8.69 0.22
N PRO A 462 14.16 9.48 1.26
CA PRO A 462 13.28 10.64 1.13
C PRO A 462 13.85 11.66 0.13
N ALA A 463 12.96 12.48 -0.46
CA ALA A 463 13.41 13.62 -1.25
C ALA A 463 14.19 14.61 -0.39
N ALA A 464 15.23 15.23 -0.94
CA ALA A 464 15.95 16.31 -0.26
C ALA A 464 15.02 17.52 -0.08
N THR A 465 14.90 17.98 1.16
CA THR A 465 14.25 19.23 1.54
C THR A 465 15.30 20.23 2.04
N GLU A 466 14.97 21.52 2.06
CA GLU A 466 15.84 22.57 2.62
C GLU A 466 16.26 22.22 4.06
N GLU A 467 15.32 21.72 4.87
CA GLU A 467 15.56 21.27 6.24
C GLU A 467 16.58 20.14 6.30
N SER A 468 16.47 19.14 5.40
CA SER A 468 17.40 18.02 5.36
C SER A 468 18.79 18.41 4.86
N LEU A 469 18.87 19.36 3.92
CA LEU A 469 20.15 19.89 3.43
C LEU A 469 20.84 20.73 4.50
N GLN A 470 20.07 21.53 5.25
CA GLN A 470 20.57 22.31 6.36
C GLN A 470 21.07 21.43 7.51
N GLU A 471 20.35 20.35 7.85
CA GLU A 471 20.81 19.33 8.82
C GLU A 471 22.16 18.74 8.39
N ILE A 472 22.31 18.40 7.11
CA ILE A 472 23.57 17.87 6.58
C ILE A 472 24.67 18.94 6.65
N ALA A 473 24.37 20.19 6.28
CA ALA A 473 25.33 21.29 6.32
C ALA A 473 25.83 21.57 7.75
N GLU A 474 24.97 21.45 8.77
CA GLU A 474 25.35 21.57 10.18
C GLU A 474 26.32 20.46 10.62
N ILE A 475 26.14 19.24 10.10
CA ILE A 475 27.05 18.11 10.37
C ILE A 475 28.38 18.28 9.64
N LEU A 476 28.35 18.77 8.39
CA LEU A 476 29.54 18.90 7.55
C LEU A 476 30.35 20.17 7.86
N GLY A 477 29.72 21.21 8.39
CA GLY A 477 30.29 22.55 8.49
C GLY A 477 30.37 23.31 7.15
N VAL A 478 29.83 22.73 6.06
CA VAL A 478 29.79 23.31 4.71
C VAL A 478 28.48 22.90 4.02
N GLN A 479 27.96 23.76 3.15
CA GLN A 479 26.77 23.45 2.37
C GLN A 479 27.09 22.43 1.28
N ASP A 480 26.22 21.42 1.13
CA ASP A 480 26.28 20.44 0.05
C ASP A 480 24.91 20.36 -0.66
N PRO A 481 24.68 21.16 -1.72
CA PRO A 481 23.44 21.11 -2.51
C PRO A 481 23.19 19.76 -3.21
N CYS A 482 24.21 18.89 -3.28
CA CYS A 482 24.09 17.56 -3.87
C CYS A 482 23.84 16.46 -2.82
N ALA A 483 23.70 16.82 -1.54
CA ALA A 483 23.51 15.85 -0.48
C ALA A 483 22.16 15.13 -0.53
N ILE A 484 22.11 13.95 0.09
CA ILE A 484 20.87 13.18 0.29
C ILE A 484 20.89 12.45 1.63
N ALA A 485 19.72 12.36 2.28
CA ALA A 485 19.53 11.55 3.47
C ALA A 485 18.85 10.22 3.12
N ALA A 486 19.25 9.13 3.79
CA ALA A 486 18.67 7.81 3.60
C ALA A 486 18.69 6.98 4.89
N GLU A 487 17.90 5.92 4.94
CA GLU A 487 18.00 4.94 6.02
C GLU A 487 19.36 4.19 5.96
N PRO A 488 19.89 3.62 7.06
CA PRO A 488 21.14 2.85 7.02
C PRO A 488 21.01 1.52 6.30
N PHE A 489 19.82 0.89 6.33
CA PHE A 489 19.57 -0.33 5.60
C PHE A 489 19.74 -0.09 4.10
N ILE A 490 20.41 -1.02 3.43
CA ILE A 490 20.61 -1.00 1.99
C ILE A 490 20.72 -2.45 1.51
N GLN A 491 19.95 -2.79 0.49
CA GLN A 491 20.00 -4.11 -0.15
C GLN A 491 19.98 -3.94 -1.66
N TRP A 492 20.80 -4.75 -2.33
CA TRP A 492 20.85 -4.84 -3.77
C TRP A 492 21.09 -6.30 -4.14
N VAL A 493 20.15 -6.89 -4.87
CA VAL A 493 20.26 -8.22 -5.45
C VAL A 493 20.35 -8.06 -6.96
N VAL A 494 21.33 -8.70 -7.58
CA VAL A 494 21.67 -8.51 -8.99
C VAL A 494 21.91 -9.86 -9.64
N GLU A 495 21.28 -10.10 -10.80
CA GLU A 495 21.64 -11.25 -11.63
C GLU A 495 23.07 -11.10 -12.15
N ASP A 496 23.93 -12.11 -11.91
CA ASP A 496 25.34 -12.03 -12.30
C ASP A 496 25.58 -12.35 -13.78
N ASN A 497 25.03 -11.49 -14.65
CA ASN A 497 25.07 -11.65 -16.10
C ASN A 497 25.59 -10.37 -16.81
N PHE A 498 26.91 -10.21 -16.87
CA PHE A 498 27.57 -9.01 -17.40
C PHE A 498 28.51 -9.34 -18.58
N VAL A 499 28.36 -8.63 -19.70
CA VAL A 499 29.14 -8.90 -20.93
C VAL A 499 30.54 -8.30 -20.92
N ALA A 500 30.78 -7.26 -20.11
CA ALA A 500 32.01 -6.48 -20.10
C ALA A 500 32.61 -6.33 -18.69
N GLY A 501 32.29 -7.26 -17.79
CA GLY A 501 32.67 -7.21 -16.38
C GLY A 501 31.83 -6.22 -15.56
N ARG A 502 32.05 -6.21 -14.24
CA ARG A 502 31.38 -5.36 -13.26
C ARG A 502 32.29 -5.08 -12.06
N PRO A 503 31.99 -4.08 -11.21
CA PRO A 503 32.60 -3.97 -9.90
C PRO A 503 32.34 -5.22 -9.04
N GLU A 504 33.24 -5.53 -8.11
CA GLU A 504 33.08 -6.61 -7.12
C GLU A 504 32.13 -6.17 -5.98
N TRP A 505 30.89 -5.82 -6.35
CA TRP A 505 29.85 -5.33 -5.45
C TRP A 505 29.51 -6.31 -4.30
N GLU A 506 29.70 -7.62 -4.52
CA GLU A 506 29.54 -8.66 -3.50
C GLU A 506 30.44 -8.43 -2.27
N THR A 507 31.58 -7.76 -2.45
CA THR A 507 32.49 -7.49 -1.33
C THR A 507 31.94 -6.47 -0.32
N VAL A 508 30.87 -5.75 -0.68
CA VAL A 508 30.22 -4.73 0.18
C VAL A 508 28.75 -5.04 0.45
N GLY A 509 28.34 -6.29 0.25
CA GLY A 509 27.02 -6.81 0.65
C GLY A 509 25.97 -6.84 -0.45
N VAL A 510 26.34 -6.63 -1.72
CA VAL A 510 25.43 -6.89 -2.85
C VAL A 510 25.31 -8.38 -3.09
N GLU A 511 24.09 -8.87 -3.26
CA GLU A 511 23.81 -10.29 -3.47
C GLU A 511 23.81 -10.59 -4.96
N MET A 512 24.90 -11.21 -5.44
CA MET A 512 25.00 -11.68 -6.81
C MET A 512 24.34 -13.06 -6.91
N VAL A 513 23.31 -13.18 -7.76
CA VAL A 513 22.47 -14.39 -7.86
C VAL A 513 22.26 -14.83 -9.31
N ASP A 514 21.75 -16.04 -9.50
CA ASP A 514 21.37 -16.54 -10.83
C ASP A 514 19.97 -16.05 -11.26
N ASP A 515 19.07 -15.84 -10.30
CA ASP A 515 17.67 -15.45 -10.52
C ASP A 515 17.20 -14.51 -9.39
N VAL A 516 16.75 -13.32 -9.76
CA VAL A 516 16.29 -12.27 -8.84
C VAL A 516 14.82 -12.40 -8.45
N VAL A 517 14.01 -13.12 -9.24
CA VAL A 517 12.54 -13.21 -9.04
C VAL A 517 12.14 -13.64 -7.62
N PRO A 518 12.78 -14.63 -6.97
CA PRO A 518 12.47 -15.00 -5.60
C PRO A 518 12.65 -13.85 -4.58
N PHE A 519 13.67 -13.01 -4.80
CA PHE A 519 13.98 -11.88 -3.92
C PHE A 519 13.01 -10.72 -4.15
N GLU A 520 12.61 -10.46 -5.40
CA GLU A 520 11.54 -9.51 -5.72
C GLU A 520 10.23 -9.92 -5.05
N GLN A 521 9.81 -11.18 -5.18
CA GLN A 521 8.60 -11.69 -4.55
C GLN A 521 8.67 -11.56 -3.02
N MET A 522 9.82 -11.89 -2.42
CA MET A 522 10.06 -11.71 -0.98
C MET A 522 9.84 -10.25 -0.56
N LYS A 523 10.50 -9.29 -1.23
CA LYS A 523 10.34 -7.87 -0.95
C LYS A 523 8.90 -7.40 -1.17
N LEU A 524 8.30 -7.74 -2.31
CA LEU A 524 6.95 -7.31 -2.67
C LEU A 524 5.90 -7.80 -1.66
N ARG A 525 6.02 -9.02 -1.18
CA ARG A 525 5.05 -9.62 -0.26
C ARG A 525 5.33 -9.26 1.20
N MET A 526 6.56 -9.44 1.68
CA MET A 526 6.90 -9.24 3.09
C MET A 526 7.14 -7.77 3.45
N LEU A 527 7.82 -6.98 2.62
CA LEU A 527 8.02 -5.55 2.87
C LEU A 527 6.84 -4.75 2.33
N ASN A 528 6.64 -4.73 1.02
CA ASN A 528 5.63 -3.86 0.42
C ASN A 528 4.21 -4.24 0.89
N GLY A 529 3.93 -5.54 1.00
CA GLY A 529 2.65 -6.04 1.50
C GLY A 529 2.35 -5.67 2.94
N SER A 530 3.32 -5.77 3.85
CA SER A 530 3.12 -5.34 5.25
C SER A 530 3.07 -3.81 5.38
N HIS A 531 3.82 -3.08 4.54
CA HIS A 531 3.79 -1.61 4.51
C HIS A 531 2.40 -1.09 4.09
N SER A 532 1.77 -1.72 3.10
CA SER A 532 0.37 -1.45 2.71
C SER A 532 -0.62 -1.78 3.83
N PHE A 533 -0.41 -2.90 4.53
CA PHE A 533 -1.26 -3.32 5.64
C PHE A 533 -1.26 -2.26 6.75
N LEU A 534 -0.07 -1.83 7.15
CA LEU A 534 0.13 -0.78 8.15
C LEU A 534 -0.40 0.58 7.68
N ALA A 535 -0.25 0.91 6.39
CA ALA A 535 -0.69 2.19 5.85
C ALA A 535 -2.21 2.37 5.94
N TRP A 536 -3.00 1.41 5.43
CA TRP A 536 -4.46 1.56 5.42
C TRP A 536 -5.07 1.45 6.81
N LEU A 537 -4.69 0.41 7.58
CA LEU A 537 -5.21 0.22 8.93
C LEU A 537 -4.69 1.30 9.89
N GLY A 538 -3.44 1.72 9.74
CA GLY A 538 -2.83 2.75 10.58
C GLY A 538 -3.45 4.12 10.32
N TYR A 539 -3.68 4.47 9.05
CA TYR A 539 -4.39 5.70 8.71
C TYR A 539 -5.79 5.73 9.33
N LEU A 540 -6.55 4.63 9.20
CA LEU A 540 -7.90 4.53 9.78
C LEU A 540 -7.88 4.63 11.31
N ALA A 541 -6.85 4.08 11.96
CA ALA A 541 -6.62 4.19 13.41
C ALA A 541 -6.09 5.58 13.85
N GLY A 542 -5.88 6.52 12.93
CA GLY A 542 -5.39 7.87 13.23
C GLY A 542 -3.86 8.00 13.33
N TYR A 543 -3.10 6.98 12.93
CA TYR A 543 -1.64 7.06 12.87
C TYR A 543 -1.17 7.76 11.60
N GLN A 544 -0.44 8.86 11.79
CA GLN A 544 0.04 9.67 10.68
C GLN A 544 1.23 9.01 9.96
N HIS A 545 2.08 8.28 10.69
CA HIS A 545 3.29 7.66 10.16
C HIS A 545 3.42 6.18 10.51
N ILE A 546 4.25 5.46 9.75
CA ILE A 546 4.50 4.02 9.95
C ILE A 546 5.18 3.72 11.28
N ASN A 547 6.10 4.57 11.74
CA ASN A 547 6.72 4.44 13.05
C ASN A 547 5.69 4.60 14.19
N ASP A 548 4.62 5.38 13.98
CA ASP A 548 3.51 5.49 14.94
C ASP A 548 2.74 4.16 15.02
N CYS A 549 2.53 3.49 13.88
CA CYS A 549 1.95 2.14 13.85
C CYS A 549 2.86 1.13 14.56
N MET A 550 4.18 1.23 14.40
CA MET A 550 5.13 0.31 15.05
C MET A 550 5.27 0.55 16.56
N ALA A 551 4.95 1.75 17.04
CA ALA A 551 4.84 2.01 18.48
C ALA A 551 3.63 1.28 19.10
N ASP A 552 2.60 0.94 18.31
CA ASP A 552 1.52 0.07 18.73
C ASP A 552 1.89 -1.42 18.61
N LYS A 553 1.87 -2.11 19.75
CA LYS A 553 2.26 -3.53 19.83
C LYS A 553 1.38 -4.45 18.97
N TYR A 554 0.11 -4.14 18.77
CA TYR A 554 -0.81 -4.98 18.00
C TYR A 554 -0.57 -4.84 16.51
N PHE A 555 -0.27 -3.63 16.03
CA PHE A 555 0.14 -3.39 14.64
C PHE A 555 1.48 -4.09 14.33
N ALA A 556 2.46 -4.00 15.24
CA ALA A 556 3.73 -4.71 15.08
C ALA A 556 3.54 -6.24 15.05
N LEU A 557 2.69 -6.79 15.94
CA LEU A 557 2.36 -8.22 15.97
C LEU A 557 1.62 -8.67 14.70
N ALA A 558 0.63 -7.89 14.24
CA ALA A 558 -0.14 -8.20 13.04
C ALA A 558 0.73 -8.14 11.78
N ALA A 559 1.59 -7.13 11.65
CA ALA A 559 2.56 -7.06 10.55
C ALA A 559 3.52 -8.27 10.56
N ARG A 560 4.03 -8.65 11.74
CA ARG A 560 4.88 -9.84 11.87
C ARG A 560 4.13 -11.13 11.50
N HIS A 561 2.87 -11.27 11.91
CA HIS A 561 2.02 -12.40 11.55
C HIS A 561 1.82 -12.48 10.04
N LEU A 562 1.39 -11.37 9.42
CA LEU A 562 1.25 -11.25 7.97
C LEU A 562 2.54 -11.65 7.25
N MET A 563 3.69 -11.13 7.67
CA MET A 563 4.99 -11.43 7.05
C MET A 563 5.33 -12.92 7.10
N LEU A 564 5.18 -13.58 8.25
CA LEU A 564 5.72 -14.93 8.45
C LEU A 564 4.72 -16.07 8.29
N GLN A 565 3.45 -15.85 8.63
CA GLN A 565 2.44 -16.90 8.60
C GLN A 565 1.66 -16.92 7.27
N GLU A 566 1.57 -15.78 6.60
CA GLU A 566 0.78 -15.65 5.36
C GLU A 566 1.66 -15.35 4.15
N GLN A 567 2.61 -14.42 4.25
CA GLN A 567 3.45 -14.07 3.10
C GLN A 567 4.60 -15.06 2.88
N ALA A 568 5.39 -15.35 3.92
CA ALA A 568 6.58 -16.19 3.80
C ALA A 568 6.30 -17.59 3.25
N VAL A 569 5.15 -18.19 3.59
CA VAL A 569 4.77 -19.54 3.12
C VAL A 569 4.48 -19.61 1.62
N THR A 570 4.25 -18.46 0.97
CA THR A 570 3.98 -18.35 -0.47
C THR A 570 5.26 -18.16 -1.29
N LEU A 571 6.41 -17.96 -0.64
CA LEU A 571 7.67 -17.65 -1.29
C LEU A 571 8.46 -18.92 -1.64
N ASN A 572 9.08 -18.91 -2.81
CA ASN A 572 10.02 -19.95 -3.24
C ASN A 572 11.46 -19.41 -3.21
N ILE A 573 11.96 -19.07 -2.02
CA ILE A 573 13.30 -18.51 -1.81
C ILE A 573 14.18 -19.45 -0.98
N ARG A 574 15.48 -19.51 -1.29
CA ARG A 574 16.47 -20.36 -0.60
C ARG A 574 17.61 -19.51 -0.09
N GLY A 575 18.26 -19.95 0.99
CA GLY A 575 19.44 -19.30 1.54
C GLY A 575 19.17 -18.01 2.31
N VAL A 576 17.91 -17.62 2.50
CA VAL A 576 17.51 -16.45 3.28
C VAL A 576 16.76 -16.88 4.55
N ASP A 577 17.16 -16.33 5.69
CA ASP A 577 16.38 -16.46 6.94
C ASP A 577 15.23 -15.45 6.94
N LEU A 578 14.03 -15.92 6.62
CA LEU A 578 12.83 -15.09 6.58
C LEU A 578 12.42 -14.54 7.95
N ASN A 579 12.78 -15.20 9.07
CA ASN A 579 12.54 -14.64 10.40
C ASN A 579 13.45 -13.46 10.66
N GLN A 580 14.74 -13.57 10.30
CA GLN A 580 15.68 -12.47 10.41
C GLN A 580 15.27 -11.31 9.50
N TYR A 581 14.85 -11.60 8.27
CA TYR A 581 14.35 -10.60 7.33
C TYR A 581 13.12 -9.87 7.91
N ALA A 582 12.10 -10.59 8.40
CA ALA A 582 10.93 -9.99 9.03
C ALA A 582 11.28 -9.11 10.24
N SER A 583 12.21 -9.56 11.11
CA SER A 583 12.69 -8.75 12.23
C SER A 583 13.36 -7.45 11.75
N SER A 584 14.21 -7.54 10.72
CA SER A 584 14.85 -6.36 10.12
C SER A 584 13.82 -5.39 9.53
N LEU A 585 12.76 -5.89 8.87
CA LEU A 585 11.68 -5.03 8.34
C LEU A 585 10.93 -4.28 9.45
N LEU A 586 10.63 -4.95 10.57
CA LEU A 586 9.95 -4.31 11.70
C LEU A 586 10.83 -3.25 12.36
N GLU A 587 12.13 -3.50 12.51
CA GLU A 587 13.10 -2.50 12.99
C GLU A 587 13.17 -1.29 12.06
N ARG A 588 13.16 -1.51 10.75
CA ARG A 588 13.14 -0.43 9.74
C ARG A 588 11.86 0.41 9.82
N PHE A 589 10.70 -0.23 9.92
CA PHE A 589 9.43 0.46 10.08
C PHE A 589 9.35 1.26 11.39
N ALA A 590 10.04 0.82 12.44
CA ALA A 590 10.09 1.50 13.73
C ALA A 590 11.06 2.69 13.79
N ASN A 591 11.83 2.96 12.72
CA ASN A 591 12.86 4.00 12.73
C ASN A 591 12.23 5.41 12.91
N PRO A 592 12.44 6.10 14.04
CA PRO A 592 11.80 7.39 14.32
C PRO A 592 12.39 8.53 13.48
N ALA A 593 13.57 8.34 12.87
CA ALA A 593 14.21 9.33 12.03
C ALA A 593 13.55 9.48 10.65
N LEU A 594 12.67 8.53 10.27
CA LEU A 594 11.99 8.49 8.99
C LEU A 594 10.48 8.70 9.19
N LYS A 595 9.98 9.88 8.83
CA LYS A 595 8.56 10.23 8.95
C LYS A 595 7.76 9.78 7.72
N HIS A 596 7.60 8.47 7.57
CA HIS A 596 6.86 7.88 6.46
C HIS A 596 5.36 7.96 6.68
N ARG A 597 4.69 8.85 5.94
CA ARG A 597 3.24 9.05 6.10
C ARG A 597 2.45 7.83 5.64
N THR A 598 1.56 7.33 6.48
CA THR A 598 0.63 6.24 6.16
C THR A 598 -0.18 6.56 4.90
N TRP A 599 -0.67 7.80 4.80
CA TRP A 599 -1.40 8.32 3.64
C TRP A 599 -0.60 8.23 2.33
N GLN A 600 0.70 8.54 2.35
CA GLN A 600 1.55 8.48 1.15
C GLN A 600 1.73 7.04 0.67
N ILE A 601 1.84 6.10 1.61
CA ILE A 601 1.98 4.68 1.29
C ILE A 601 0.65 4.08 0.81
N ALA A 602 -0.47 4.59 1.34
CA ALA A 602 -1.83 4.18 0.99
C ALA A 602 -2.28 4.56 -0.42
N MET A 603 -1.61 5.52 -1.08
CA MET A 603 -1.90 5.95 -2.46
C MET A 603 -1.81 4.79 -3.45
N ASP A 604 -2.48 4.91 -4.60
CA ASP A 604 -2.40 3.96 -5.73
C ASP A 604 -2.64 2.51 -5.31
N GLY A 605 -3.57 2.30 -4.37
CA GLY A 605 -3.88 0.99 -3.82
C GLY A 605 -4.33 -0.02 -4.88
N SER A 606 -5.07 0.44 -5.89
CA SER A 606 -5.49 -0.38 -7.03
C SER A 606 -4.31 -1.00 -7.78
N GLN A 607 -3.19 -0.29 -7.86
CA GLN A 607 -1.98 -0.74 -8.52
C GLN A 607 -1.08 -1.57 -7.61
N LYS A 608 -1.34 -1.60 -6.30
CA LYS A 608 -0.48 -2.23 -5.28
C LYS A 608 -1.03 -3.58 -4.81
N LEU A 609 -2.35 -3.68 -4.66
CA LEU A 609 -3.01 -4.89 -4.16
C LEU A 609 -2.65 -6.17 -4.94
N PRO A 610 -2.68 -6.18 -6.29
CA PRO A 610 -2.48 -7.42 -7.05
C PRO A 610 -1.15 -8.12 -6.74
N GLN A 611 -0.03 -7.40 -6.86
CA GLN A 611 1.31 -7.95 -6.67
C GLN A 611 1.75 -8.06 -5.20
N ARG A 612 1.10 -7.33 -4.28
CA ARG A 612 1.46 -7.40 -2.85
C ARG A 612 0.72 -8.54 -2.13
N TRP A 613 -0.55 -8.79 -2.47
CA TRP A 613 -1.44 -9.65 -1.69
C TRP A 613 -2.22 -10.67 -2.50
N LEU A 614 -2.77 -10.32 -3.67
CA LEU A 614 -3.77 -11.17 -4.31
C LEU A 614 -3.20 -12.49 -4.84
N GLU A 615 -1.93 -12.53 -5.25
CA GLU A 615 -1.25 -13.80 -5.52
C GLU A 615 -1.12 -14.68 -4.28
N SER A 616 -0.80 -14.09 -3.12
CA SER A 616 -0.74 -14.80 -1.84
C SER A 616 -2.11 -15.35 -1.44
N VAL A 617 -3.18 -14.55 -1.62
CA VAL A 617 -4.56 -14.99 -1.42
C VAL A 617 -4.90 -16.18 -2.32
N ARG A 618 -4.57 -16.11 -3.62
CA ARG A 618 -4.76 -17.23 -4.56
C ARG A 618 -4.00 -18.48 -4.12
N TRP A 619 -2.76 -18.32 -3.65
CA TRP A 619 -1.97 -19.42 -3.12
C TRP A 619 -2.63 -20.06 -1.89
N HIS A 620 -3.12 -19.25 -0.94
CA HIS A 620 -3.81 -19.75 0.25
C HIS A 620 -5.12 -20.47 -0.08
N LEU A 621 -5.91 -19.91 -1.00
CA LEU A 621 -7.15 -20.53 -1.50
C LEU A 621 -6.85 -21.89 -2.16
N ALA A 622 -5.82 -21.97 -3.01
CA ALA A 622 -5.43 -23.21 -3.67
C ALA A 622 -4.91 -24.29 -2.69
N ASN A 623 -4.30 -23.88 -1.57
CA ASN A 623 -3.71 -24.78 -0.58
C ASN A 623 -4.60 -25.01 0.66
N GLY A 624 -5.80 -24.43 0.71
CA GLY A 624 -6.72 -24.55 1.86
C GLY A 624 -6.10 -24.06 3.18
N SER A 625 -5.30 -22.99 3.15
CA SER A 625 -4.67 -22.41 4.34
C SER A 625 -5.27 -21.05 4.70
N ARG A 626 -5.05 -20.60 5.94
CA ARG A 626 -5.62 -19.34 6.46
C ARG A 626 -4.84 -18.12 5.97
N TRP A 627 -5.55 -17.01 5.80
CA TRP A 627 -5.02 -15.75 5.27
C TRP A 627 -5.74 -14.54 5.90
N SER A 628 -5.96 -14.59 7.22
CA SER A 628 -6.81 -13.64 7.95
C SER A 628 -6.27 -12.21 7.93
N CYS A 629 -4.94 -12.01 8.01
CA CYS A 629 -4.32 -10.69 7.93
C CYS A 629 -4.38 -10.13 6.50
N LEU A 630 -4.22 -10.95 5.46
CA LEU A 630 -4.44 -10.55 4.07
C LEU A 630 -5.90 -10.11 3.86
N ALA A 631 -6.87 -10.86 4.40
CA ALA A 631 -8.29 -10.48 4.36
C ALA A 631 -8.56 -9.15 5.08
N LEU A 632 -8.03 -9.00 6.30
CA LEU A 632 -8.13 -7.75 7.07
C LEU A 632 -7.49 -6.58 6.34
N GLY A 633 -6.35 -6.79 5.69
CA GLY A 633 -5.70 -5.78 4.88
C GLY A 633 -6.59 -5.32 3.72
N ILE A 634 -7.20 -6.27 2.99
CA ILE A 634 -8.12 -5.97 1.87
C ILE A 634 -9.33 -5.20 2.39
N ALA A 635 -9.91 -5.62 3.52
CA ALA A 635 -11.00 -4.90 4.18
C ALA A 635 -10.58 -3.47 4.61
N GLY A 636 -9.37 -3.31 5.14
CA GLY A 636 -8.78 -2.02 5.48
C GLY A 636 -8.66 -1.09 4.26
N TRP A 637 -8.21 -1.62 3.11
CA TRP A 637 -8.22 -0.86 1.85
C TRP A 637 -9.65 -0.48 1.43
N MET A 638 -10.61 -1.42 1.43
CA MET A 638 -12.01 -1.14 1.07
C MET A 638 -12.63 -0.06 1.96
N ARG A 639 -12.34 -0.11 3.27
CA ARG A 639 -12.78 0.88 4.25
C ARG A 639 -12.11 2.23 4.02
N TYR A 640 -10.82 2.27 3.71
CA TYR A 640 -10.07 3.49 3.40
C TYR A 640 -10.59 4.18 2.14
N VAL A 641 -10.77 3.44 1.04
CA VAL A 641 -11.23 4.03 -0.23
C VAL A 641 -12.71 4.44 -0.22
N SER A 642 -13.45 4.06 0.83
CA SER A 642 -14.80 4.58 1.07
C SER A 642 -14.82 6.08 1.43
N GLY A 643 -13.65 6.69 1.68
CA GLY A 643 -13.48 8.14 1.63
C GLY A 643 -13.77 8.91 2.92
N VAL A 644 -14.07 8.22 4.02
CA VAL A 644 -14.34 8.83 5.34
C VAL A 644 -13.58 8.07 6.42
N ASP A 645 -12.85 8.71 7.32
CA ASP A 645 -12.10 8.02 8.39
C ASP A 645 -13.00 7.57 9.56
N GLU A 646 -12.40 7.07 10.65
CA GLU A 646 -13.14 6.65 11.85
C GLU A 646 -13.66 7.83 12.69
N GLN A 647 -13.13 9.04 12.47
CA GLN A 647 -13.58 10.26 13.13
C GLN A 647 -14.62 11.03 12.30
N GLY A 648 -14.97 10.53 11.12
CA GLY A 648 -15.96 11.13 10.22
C GLY A 648 -15.39 12.19 9.27
N HIS A 649 -14.06 12.38 9.21
CA HIS A 649 -13.44 13.31 8.27
C HIS A 649 -13.25 12.67 6.89
N ALA A 650 -13.26 13.51 5.85
CA ALA A 650 -13.01 13.05 4.50
C ALA A 650 -11.55 12.60 4.31
N ILE A 651 -11.35 11.50 3.60
CA ILE A 651 -10.05 10.98 3.19
C ILE A 651 -9.76 11.44 1.75
N ASP A 652 -8.61 12.09 1.52
CA ASP A 652 -8.11 12.36 0.16
C ASP A 652 -7.60 11.06 -0.48
N VAL A 653 -8.50 10.27 -1.06
CA VAL A 653 -8.16 9.01 -1.73
C VAL A 653 -7.50 9.31 -3.06
N ARG A 654 -6.17 9.12 -3.14
CA ARG A 654 -5.38 9.24 -4.36
C ARG A 654 -5.13 7.87 -4.97
N ASP A 655 -5.79 7.61 -6.09
CA ASP A 655 -5.73 6.34 -6.81
C ASP A 655 -6.04 6.55 -8.31
N PRO A 656 -5.38 5.85 -9.25
CA PRO A 656 -5.70 5.95 -10.68
C PRO A 656 -7.13 5.52 -11.02
N LEU A 657 -7.73 4.63 -10.22
CA LEU A 657 -9.10 4.14 -10.38
C LEU A 657 -10.09 4.88 -9.48
N ARG A 658 -9.73 6.04 -8.90
CA ARG A 658 -10.53 6.79 -7.94
C ARG A 658 -11.99 6.95 -8.40
N ASP A 659 -12.23 7.40 -9.62
CA ASP A 659 -13.60 7.71 -10.07
C ASP A 659 -14.48 6.45 -10.16
N LYS A 660 -13.91 5.32 -10.61
CA LYS A 660 -14.61 4.02 -10.62
C LYS A 660 -14.89 3.54 -9.19
N ILE A 661 -13.89 3.62 -8.32
CA ILE A 661 -14.01 3.24 -6.91
C ILE A 661 -15.09 4.08 -6.23
N GLN A 662 -15.07 5.40 -6.43
CA GLN A 662 -16.03 6.32 -5.84
C GLN A 662 -17.45 6.08 -6.37
N THR A 663 -17.61 5.78 -7.66
CA THR A 663 -18.90 5.39 -8.24
C THR A 663 -19.46 4.13 -7.57
N LEU A 664 -18.63 3.10 -7.37
CA LEU A 664 -19.04 1.87 -6.69
C LEU A 664 -19.37 2.11 -5.20
N VAL A 665 -18.57 2.94 -4.53
CA VAL A 665 -18.78 3.31 -3.12
C VAL A 665 -20.10 4.06 -2.96
N SER A 666 -20.35 5.08 -3.78
CA SER A 666 -21.60 5.87 -3.73
C SER A 666 -22.82 5.08 -4.18
N GLY A 667 -22.64 4.09 -5.05
CA GLY A 667 -23.71 3.21 -5.53
C GLY A 667 -24.01 2.00 -4.63
N SER A 668 -23.32 1.82 -3.51
CA SER A 668 -23.50 0.67 -2.61
C SER A 668 -23.73 1.09 -1.15
N GLY A 669 -24.67 0.41 -0.49
CA GLY A 669 -24.81 0.47 0.97
C GLY A 669 -23.62 -0.20 1.67
N GLU A 670 -23.50 0.00 2.99
CA GLU A 670 -22.39 -0.56 3.79
C GLU A 670 -22.27 -2.08 3.65
N ASN A 671 -23.40 -2.79 3.68
CA ASN A 671 -23.46 -4.26 3.54
C ASN A 671 -23.15 -4.75 2.11
N GLU A 672 -23.29 -3.90 1.10
CA GLU A 672 -23.05 -4.23 -0.31
C GLU A 672 -21.66 -3.78 -0.78
N ARG A 673 -20.98 -2.94 0.01
CA ARG A 673 -19.73 -2.27 -0.34
C ARG A 673 -18.64 -3.25 -0.75
N VAL A 674 -18.49 -4.34 0.00
CA VAL A 674 -17.49 -5.37 -0.27
C VAL A 674 -17.76 -6.01 -1.63
N SER A 675 -19.00 -6.43 -1.89
CA SER A 675 -19.39 -7.03 -3.18
C SER A 675 -19.20 -6.07 -4.35
N ALA A 676 -19.52 -4.79 -4.16
CA ALA A 676 -19.33 -3.75 -5.18
C ALA A 676 -17.84 -3.57 -5.50
N LEU A 677 -16.97 -3.45 -4.49
CA LEU A 677 -15.53 -3.25 -4.71
C LEU A 677 -14.84 -4.52 -5.25
N LEU A 678 -15.27 -5.71 -4.85
CA LEU A 678 -14.78 -6.97 -5.42
C LEU A 678 -15.11 -7.12 -6.92
N SER A 679 -16.09 -6.37 -7.45
CA SER A 679 -16.40 -6.38 -8.88
C SER A 679 -15.35 -5.69 -9.77
N LEU A 680 -14.36 -5.01 -9.18
CA LEU A 680 -13.24 -4.41 -9.89
C LEU A 680 -12.29 -5.49 -10.43
N SER A 681 -12.62 -6.00 -11.62
CA SER A 681 -11.84 -7.03 -12.33
C SER A 681 -10.38 -6.62 -12.58
N GLU A 682 -10.12 -5.33 -12.72
CA GLU A 682 -8.78 -4.77 -12.90
C GLU A 682 -7.88 -4.97 -11.67
N ILE A 683 -8.49 -5.15 -10.49
CA ILE A 683 -7.78 -5.41 -9.24
C ILE A 683 -7.88 -6.90 -8.90
N PHE A 684 -9.10 -7.39 -8.71
CA PHE A 684 -9.35 -8.72 -8.14
C PHE A 684 -9.32 -9.85 -9.17
N GLY A 685 -9.26 -9.52 -10.46
CA GLY A 685 -9.45 -10.48 -11.53
C GLY A 685 -10.86 -11.05 -11.50
N ASP A 686 -11.03 -12.09 -12.29
CA ASP A 686 -12.30 -12.78 -12.48
C ASP A 686 -12.46 -13.97 -11.54
N ASP A 687 -11.37 -14.47 -10.97
CA ASP A 687 -11.31 -15.70 -10.19
C ASP A 687 -11.71 -15.47 -8.73
N LEU A 688 -11.20 -14.42 -8.09
CA LEU A 688 -11.50 -14.11 -6.68
C LEU A 688 -12.99 -13.78 -6.44
N PRO A 689 -13.69 -13.01 -7.31
CA PRO A 689 -15.12 -12.73 -7.12
C PRO A 689 -16.04 -13.91 -7.47
N LYS A 690 -15.53 -14.95 -8.16
CA LYS A 690 -16.31 -16.12 -8.61
C LYS A 690 -16.38 -17.24 -7.57
N ASN A 691 -15.78 -17.08 -6.39
CA ASN A 691 -15.54 -18.18 -5.45
C ASN A 691 -16.77 -18.62 -4.61
N GLU A 692 -17.99 -18.22 -4.97
CA GLU A 692 -19.21 -18.64 -4.26
C GLU A 692 -20.34 -19.04 -5.23
N SER A 693 -20.97 -20.21 -5.02
CA SER A 693 -22.14 -20.68 -5.77
C SER A 693 -23.48 -20.05 -5.32
N GLY A 694 -23.45 -19.13 -4.35
CA GLY A 694 -24.60 -18.40 -3.82
C GLY A 694 -25.36 -19.12 -2.70
N LYS A 695 -24.69 -19.97 -1.91
CA LYS A 695 -25.26 -20.76 -0.81
C LYS A 695 -25.77 -19.87 0.33
N THR A 696 -24.92 -19.01 0.89
CA THR A 696 -25.30 -18.02 1.92
C THR A 696 -26.47 -17.14 1.46
N THR A 697 -26.43 -16.63 0.22
CA THR A 697 -27.52 -15.82 -0.36
C THR A 697 -28.85 -16.56 -0.42
N THR A 698 -28.81 -17.85 -0.74
CA THR A 698 -30.02 -18.70 -0.81
C THR A 698 -30.57 -19.01 0.57
N ILE A 699 -29.71 -19.24 1.55
CA ILE A 699 -30.12 -19.44 2.95
C ILE A 699 -30.76 -18.16 3.49
N LEU A 700 -30.17 -16.99 3.25
CA LEU A 700 -30.75 -15.70 3.62
C LEU A 700 -32.14 -15.49 3.00
N HIS A 701 -32.30 -15.85 1.72
CA HIS A 701 -33.60 -15.79 1.05
C HIS A 701 -34.64 -16.70 1.72
N LEU A 702 -34.28 -17.95 2.04
CA LEU A 702 -35.16 -18.90 2.72
C LEU A 702 -35.54 -18.43 4.13
N LEU A 703 -34.58 -17.88 4.88
CA LEU A 703 -34.82 -17.34 6.22
C LEU A 703 -35.74 -16.12 6.21
N ALA A 704 -35.58 -15.23 5.23
CA ALA A 704 -36.45 -14.06 5.07
C ALA A 704 -37.91 -14.44 4.75
N ASN A 705 -38.13 -15.63 4.18
CA ASN A 705 -39.46 -16.12 3.79
C ASN A 705 -39.96 -17.27 4.68
N LYS A 706 -39.31 -17.55 5.82
CA LYS A 706 -39.71 -18.62 6.72
C LYS A 706 -41.10 -18.36 7.32
N PRO A 707 -41.90 -19.41 7.61
CA PRO A 707 -43.14 -19.25 8.37
C PRO A 707 -42.90 -18.59 9.74
N ALA A 708 -43.82 -17.72 10.15
CA ALA A 708 -43.68 -16.96 11.39
C ALA A 708 -43.76 -17.83 12.65
N ASP A 709 -44.45 -18.97 12.55
CA ASP A 709 -44.67 -19.96 13.60
C ASP A 709 -43.57 -21.03 13.69
N GLU A 710 -42.65 -21.09 12.72
CA GLU A 710 -41.53 -22.03 12.73
C GLU A 710 -40.24 -21.40 13.27
N LYS A 711 -39.53 -22.15 14.11
CA LYS A 711 -38.21 -21.82 14.64
C LYS A 711 -37.13 -22.53 13.83
N TRP A 712 -36.32 -21.77 13.10
CA TRP A 712 -35.28 -22.34 12.25
C TRP A 712 -33.91 -22.25 12.93
N ALA A 713 -33.05 -23.21 12.63
CA ALA A 713 -31.64 -23.19 12.98
C ALA A 713 -30.77 -23.37 11.72
N VAL A 714 -29.61 -22.73 11.71
CA VAL A 714 -28.64 -22.87 10.63
C VAL A 714 -27.30 -23.29 11.24
N LEU A 715 -26.74 -24.35 10.69
CA LEU A 715 -25.41 -24.85 11.03
C LEU A 715 -24.48 -24.58 9.85
N VAL A 716 -23.57 -23.63 10.02
CA VAL A 716 -22.62 -23.21 8.98
C VAL A 716 -21.23 -23.76 9.33
N ASN A 717 -20.61 -24.44 8.38
CA ASN A 717 -19.18 -24.73 8.44
C ASN A 717 -18.47 -23.74 7.52
N GLU A 718 -17.65 -22.86 8.08
CA GLU A 718 -16.86 -21.91 7.29
C GLU A 718 -15.45 -22.46 7.10
N PHE A 719 -14.87 -22.27 5.91
CA PHE A 719 -13.45 -22.51 5.68
C PHE A 719 -12.69 -21.18 5.78
N GLY A 720 -12.65 -20.66 7.00
CA GLY A 720 -12.08 -19.37 7.35
C GLY A 720 -12.37 -19.11 8.83
N GLU A 721 -11.43 -18.49 9.55
CA GLU A 721 -11.59 -18.23 11.00
C GLU A 721 -12.18 -16.85 11.30
N VAL A 722 -12.87 -16.24 10.33
CA VAL A 722 -13.38 -14.86 10.43
C VAL A 722 -14.92 -14.78 10.54
N GLY A 723 -15.66 -15.88 10.35
CA GLY A 723 -17.09 -15.91 10.71
C GLY A 723 -17.94 -14.96 9.87
N ILE A 724 -17.55 -14.72 8.61
CA ILE A 724 -18.17 -13.67 7.77
C ILE A 724 -19.61 -14.05 7.43
N ASP A 725 -19.84 -15.31 7.07
CA ASP A 725 -21.18 -15.83 6.76
C ASP A 725 -22.07 -15.87 8.02
N GLY A 726 -21.47 -16.15 9.17
CA GLY A 726 -22.18 -16.17 10.43
C GLY A 726 -22.61 -14.79 10.93
N ALA A 727 -21.77 -13.77 10.72
CA ALA A 727 -22.13 -12.38 11.00
C ALA A 727 -23.29 -11.89 10.10
N LEU A 728 -23.31 -12.28 8.81
CA LEU A 728 -24.40 -11.96 7.88
C LEU A 728 -25.73 -12.64 8.26
N LEU A 729 -25.67 -13.81 8.89
CA LEU A 729 -26.85 -14.61 9.29
C LEU A 729 -27.36 -14.30 10.71
N ALA A 730 -26.59 -13.60 11.55
CA ALA A 730 -26.96 -13.32 12.94
C ALA A 730 -28.24 -12.46 13.09
N ASP A 731 -28.52 -11.58 12.13
CA ASP A 731 -29.69 -10.69 12.13
C ASP A 731 -30.97 -11.32 11.53
N SER A 732 -30.91 -12.58 11.08
CA SER A 732 -31.99 -13.25 10.32
C SER A 732 -33.08 -13.91 11.18
N GLY A 733 -32.96 -13.86 12.51
CA GLY A 733 -33.96 -14.44 13.43
C GLY A 733 -33.94 -15.97 13.57
N ALA A 734 -32.93 -16.66 13.02
CA ALA A 734 -32.68 -18.09 13.22
C ALA A 734 -31.60 -18.36 14.28
N LEU A 735 -31.63 -19.56 14.87
CA LEU A 735 -30.57 -20.03 15.76
C LEU A 735 -29.35 -20.44 14.94
N LEU A 736 -28.35 -19.57 14.90
CA LEU A 736 -27.10 -19.84 14.19
C LEU A 736 -26.10 -20.57 15.09
N LYS A 737 -25.45 -21.61 14.54
CA LYS A 737 -24.28 -22.24 15.15
C LYS A 737 -23.17 -22.42 14.13
N GLU A 738 -22.01 -21.86 14.44
CA GLU A 738 -20.79 -22.07 13.66
C GLU A 738 -19.97 -23.24 14.22
N ILE A 739 -19.29 -23.96 13.32
CA ILE A 739 -18.32 -25.00 13.67
C ILE A 739 -16.93 -24.51 13.27
N PRO A 740 -16.00 -24.30 14.23
CA PRO A 740 -14.66 -23.84 13.91
C PRO A 740 -13.77 -24.98 13.37
N GLY A 741 -13.19 -24.77 12.18
CA GLY A 741 -12.01 -25.45 11.65
C GLY A 741 -12.24 -26.73 10.83
N GLY A 742 -11.83 -26.69 9.55
CA GLY A 742 -11.61 -27.85 8.66
C GLY A 742 -12.79 -28.24 7.77
N CYS A 743 -12.53 -28.92 6.65
CA CYS A 743 -13.58 -29.46 5.77
C CYS A 743 -14.53 -30.33 6.61
N MET A 744 -15.85 -30.19 6.44
CA MET A 744 -16.86 -30.91 7.24
C MET A 744 -16.66 -32.45 7.21
N CYS A 745 -15.89 -32.96 6.23
CA CYS A 745 -15.45 -34.35 6.10
C CYS A 745 -14.20 -34.76 6.91
N CYS A 746 -13.24 -33.85 7.14
CA CYS A 746 -12.16 -34.07 8.11
C CYS A 746 -12.70 -34.07 9.54
N VAL A 747 -13.89 -33.48 9.73
CA VAL A 747 -14.64 -33.38 10.98
C VAL A 747 -15.77 -34.40 11.00
N ASN A 748 -15.43 -35.69 10.90
CA ASN A 748 -16.25 -36.74 11.52
C ASN A 748 -16.05 -36.71 13.07
N GLY A 749 -16.04 -35.50 13.63
CA GLY A 749 -15.46 -35.18 14.92
C GLY A 749 -16.46 -34.51 15.86
N LEU A 750 -16.14 -34.62 17.15
CA LEU A 750 -16.88 -34.08 18.29
C LEU A 750 -17.45 -32.65 18.10
N PRO A 751 -16.78 -31.68 17.42
CA PRO A 751 -17.35 -30.34 17.23
C PRO A 751 -18.67 -30.30 16.45
N MET A 752 -18.81 -31.07 15.37
CA MET A 752 -20.05 -31.16 14.59
C MET A 752 -21.18 -31.78 15.43
N GLN A 753 -20.89 -32.89 16.09
CA GLN A 753 -21.87 -33.58 16.95
C GLN A 753 -22.27 -32.71 18.15
N VAL A 754 -21.35 -31.98 18.76
CA VAL A 754 -21.64 -31.05 19.86
C VAL A 754 -22.45 -29.87 19.37
N GLY A 755 -22.09 -29.25 18.23
CA GLY A 755 -22.84 -28.16 17.62
C GLY A 755 -24.27 -28.57 17.29
N LEU A 756 -24.43 -29.70 16.59
CA LEU A 756 -25.71 -30.30 16.23
C LEU A 756 -26.54 -30.67 17.46
N ASN A 757 -25.96 -31.37 18.45
CA ASN A 757 -26.67 -31.74 19.68
C ASN A 757 -27.07 -30.50 20.51
N THR A 758 -26.26 -29.45 20.49
CA THR A 758 -26.59 -28.19 21.18
C THR A 758 -27.80 -27.52 20.52
N LEU A 759 -27.82 -27.42 19.19
CA LEU A 759 -28.95 -26.89 18.44
C LEU A 759 -30.23 -27.71 18.67
N LEU A 760 -30.15 -29.03 18.59
CA LEU A 760 -31.31 -29.90 18.79
C LEU A 760 -31.86 -29.83 20.23
N ARG A 761 -30.99 -29.75 21.24
CA ARG A 761 -31.43 -29.75 22.66
C ARG A 761 -31.85 -28.39 23.18
N GLN A 762 -31.08 -27.34 22.90
CA GLN A 762 -31.32 -25.99 23.41
C GLN A 762 -32.24 -25.20 22.47
N GLY A 763 -32.07 -25.42 21.17
CA GLY A 763 -32.80 -24.71 20.14
C GLY A 763 -34.19 -25.27 19.87
N LYS A 764 -34.34 -26.61 19.88
CA LYS A 764 -35.54 -27.33 19.43
C LYS A 764 -36.12 -26.72 18.12
N PRO A 765 -35.32 -26.62 17.05
CA PRO A 765 -35.79 -26.02 15.81
C PRO A 765 -36.80 -26.94 15.11
N ASP A 766 -37.79 -26.33 14.45
CA ASP A 766 -38.70 -26.99 13.52
C ASP A 766 -37.99 -27.34 12.21
N ARG A 767 -37.04 -26.49 11.78
CA ARG A 767 -36.17 -26.76 10.62
C ARG A 767 -34.70 -26.49 10.92
N LEU A 768 -33.84 -27.39 10.47
CA LEU A 768 -32.38 -27.26 10.54
C LEU A 768 -31.80 -27.23 9.13
N LEU A 769 -31.18 -26.11 8.76
CA LEU A 769 -30.39 -26.00 7.53
C LEU A 769 -28.92 -26.26 7.86
N ILE A 770 -28.25 -27.08 7.06
CA ILE A 770 -26.82 -27.36 7.22
C ILE A 770 -26.13 -26.92 5.94
N GLU A 771 -25.21 -25.97 6.05
CA GLU A 771 -24.37 -25.54 4.95
C GLU A 771 -22.99 -26.20 5.05
N PRO A 772 -22.70 -27.20 4.21
CA PRO A 772 -21.35 -27.72 4.09
C PRO A 772 -20.47 -26.80 3.24
N THR A 773 -19.22 -26.63 3.66
CA THR A 773 -18.18 -25.98 2.85
C THR A 773 -18.12 -26.59 1.45
N GLY A 774 -17.68 -25.81 0.45
CA GLY A 774 -17.45 -26.30 -0.92
C GLY A 774 -16.49 -27.50 -1.03
N LEU A 775 -15.76 -27.82 0.05
CA LEU A 775 -14.79 -28.92 0.16
C LEU A 775 -15.27 -30.11 1.03
N GLY A 776 -16.49 -30.07 1.58
CA GLY A 776 -17.02 -31.18 2.38
C GLY A 776 -17.43 -32.38 1.51
N HIS A 777 -17.05 -33.59 1.93
CA HIS A 777 -17.58 -34.83 1.33
C HIS A 777 -19.04 -35.04 1.75
N PRO A 778 -20.02 -34.93 0.83
CA PRO A 778 -21.44 -35.01 1.14
C PRO A 778 -21.84 -36.37 1.73
N LYS A 779 -21.19 -37.46 1.30
CA LYS A 779 -21.46 -38.82 1.79
C LYS A 779 -21.38 -38.91 3.31
N GLN A 780 -20.31 -38.41 3.91
CA GLN A 780 -20.05 -38.57 5.35
C GLN A 780 -21.05 -37.79 6.21
N ILE A 781 -21.48 -36.62 5.75
CA ILE A 781 -22.48 -35.80 6.44
C ILE A 781 -23.84 -36.51 6.37
N LEU A 782 -24.21 -37.01 5.19
CA LEU A 782 -25.46 -37.73 5.01
C LEU A 782 -25.49 -39.03 5.82
N ASP A 783 -24.38 -39.76 5.88
CA ASP A 783 -24.25 -40.97 6.70
C ASP A 783 -24.39 -40.65 8.20
N MET A 784 -23.80 -39.55 8.68
CA MET A 784 -23.95 -39.10 10.06
C MET A 784 -25.41 -38.74 10.38
N LEU A 785 -26.04 -37.91 9.54
CA LEU A 785 -27.41 -37.44 9.78
C LEU A 785 -28.44 -38.57 9.65
N ALA A 786 -28.16 -39.58 8.82
CA ALA A 786 -29.01 -40.76 8.66
C ALA A 786 -28.76 -41.86 9.71
N ALA A 787 -27.76 -41.73 10.58
CA ALA A 787 -27.43 -42.73 11.58
C ALA A 787 -28.55 -42.92 12.61
N ASP A 788 -28.68 -44.15 13.12
CA ASP A 788 -29.75 -44.56 14.07
C ASP A 788 -29.87 -43.65 15.30
N VAL A 789 -28.77 -43.05 15.75
CA VAL A 789 -28.75 -42.14 16.91
C VAL A 789 -29.50 -40.82 16.66
N TYR A 790 -29.55 -40.36 15.40
CA TYR A 790 -30.18 -39.10 15.01
C TYR A 790 -31.59 -39.30 14.42
N GLN A 791 -31.95 -40.49 13.96
CA GLN A 791 -33.29 -40.77 13.42
C GLN A 791 -34.47 -40.34 14.32
N PRO A 792 -34.42 -40.47 15.66
CA PRO A 792 -35.52 -40.00 16.51
C PRO A 792 -35.66 -38.47 16.57
N TRP A 793 -34.64 -37.73 16.10
CA TRP A 793 -34.50 -36.28 16.29
C TRP A 793 -34.47 -35.50 14.98
N ILE A 794 -34.03 -36.12 13.88
CA ILE A 794 -33.85 -35.47 12.58
C ILE A 794 -34.59 -36.29 11.52
N ASP A 795 -35.47 -35.63 10.79
CA ASP A 795 -36.05 -36.14 9.55
C ASP A 795 -35.30 -35.50 8.36
N LEU A 796 -34.40 -36.26 7.74
CA LEU A 796 -33.54 -35.76 6.66
C LEU A 796 -34.32 -35.66 5.34
N ARG A 797 -34.62 -34.42 4.93
CA ARG A 797 -35.31 -34.08 3.68
C ARG A 797 -34.36 -34.07 2.47
N ALA A 798 -34.90 -33.73 1.30
CA ALA A 798 -34.16 -33.62 0.04
C ALA A 798 -32.91 -32.73 0.18
N THR A 799 -31.82 -33.15 -0.44
CA THR A 799 -30.56 -32.42 -0.49
C THR A 799 -30.52 -31.49 -1.71
N LEU A 800 -30.10 -30.24 -1.49
CA LEU A 800 -30.02 -29.21 -2.52
C LEU A 800 -28.55 -28.94 -2.87
N CYS A 801 -28.21 -28.98 -4.15
CA CYS A 801 -26.89 -28.58 -4.65
C CYS A 801 -27.01 -27.36 -5.55
N LEU A 802 -26.37 -26.26 -5.16
CA LEU A 802 -26.33 -25.03 -5.93
C LEU A 802 -25.16 -25.05 -6.91
N LEU A 803 -25.47 -24.88 -8.18
CA LEU A 803 -24.54 -24.91 -9.30
C LEU A 803 -24.60 -23.58 -10.06
N ASP A 804 -23.45 -22.94 -10.29
CA ASP A 804 -23.32 -21.85 -11.27
C ASP A 804 -23.05 -22.50 -12.65
N PRO A 805 -23.96 -22.38 -13.64
CA PRO A 805 -23.83 -23.07 -14.94
C PRO A 805 -22.49 -22.81 -15.66
N ARG A 806 -21.85 -21.68 -15.39
CA ARG A 806 -20.54 -21.32 -15.99
C ARG A 806 -19.40 -22.21 -15.48
N GLN A 807 -19.53 -22.80 -14.29
CA GLN A 807 -18.55 -23.76 -13.75
C GLN A 807 -18.46 -25.03 -14.60
N LEU A 808 -19.52 -25.36 -15.35
CA LEU A 808 -19.51 -26.50 -16.28
C LEU A 808 -18.70 -26.25 -17.55
N LEU A 809 -18.24 -25.01 -17.79
CA LEU A 809 -17.30 -24.70 -18.86
C LEU A 809 -15.84 -24.90 -18.45
N ASP A 810 -15.57 -25.07 -17.15
CA ASP A 810 -14.22 -25.26 -16.61
C ASP A 810 -13.89 -26.75 -16.48
N GLU A 811 -12.93 -27.22 -17.28
CA GLU A 811 -12.43 -28.60 -17.22
C GLU A 811 -11.86 -28.96 -15.84
N LYS A 812 -11.29 -28.01 -15.10
CA LYS A 812 -10.78 -28.29 -13.74
C LYS A 812 -11.89 -28.57 -12.75
N ALA A 813 -13.00 -27.83 -12.83
CA ALA A 813 -14.18 -28.06 -12.01
C ALA A 813 -14.82 -29.42 -12.33
N LEU A 814 -14.96 -29.76 -13.62
CA LEU A 814 -15.52 -31.05 -14.06
C LEU A 814 -14.69 -32.26 -13.64
N ASN A 815 -13.36 -32.09 -13.54
CA ASN A 815 -12.44 -33.14 -13.10
C ASN A 815 -12.27 -33.21 -11.57
N ASN A 816 -12.91 -32.32 -10.80
CA ASN A 816 -12.82 -32.32 -9.35
C ASN A 816 -13.77 -33.35 -8.73
N ASP A 817 -13.25 -34.27 -7.92
CA ASP A 817 -14.01 -35.34 -7.26
C ASP A 817 -15.12 -34.80 -6.35
N ASN A 818 -14.83 -33.78 -5.53
CA ASN A 818 -15.82 -33.18 -4.62
C ASN A 818 -16.94 -32.49 -5.39
N PHE A 819 -16.61 -31.81 -6.48
CA PHE A 819 -17.61 -31.16 -7.34
C PHE A 819 -18.58 -32.20 -7.92
N ARG A 820 -18.04 -33.32 -8.42
CA ARG A 820 -18.84 -34.44 -8.95
C ARG A 820 -19.67 -35.12 -7.86
N ASP A 821 -19.09 -35.36 -6.69
CA ASP A 821 -19.76 -36.02 -5.57
C ASP A 821 -20.89 -35.17 -4.98
N GLN A 822 -20.72 -33.85 -4.88
CA GLN A 822 -21.77 -32.92 -4.43
C GLN A 822 -22.96 -32.90 -5.38
N LEU A 823 -22.67 -32.84 -6.69
CA LEU A 823 -23.72 -32.94 -7.69
C LEU A 823 -24.37 -34.32 -7.66
N ALA A 824 -23.61 -35.42 -7.50
CA ALA A 824 -24.11 -36.78 -7.43
C ALA A 824 -25.01 -37.04 -6.20
N ALA A 825 -24.68 -36.43 -5.05
CA ALA A 825 -25.41 -36.58 -3.79
C ALA A 825 -26.77 -35.88 -3.78
N ALA A 826 -26.94 -34.85 -4.62
CA ALA A 826 -28.11 -33.98 -4.62
C ALA A 826 -29.41 -34.68 -5.05
N ASP A 827 -30.51 -34.38 -4.38
CA ASP A 827 -31.87 -34.68 -4.85
C ASP A 827 -32.37 -33.61 -5.85
N VAL A 828 -32.01 -32.36 -5.56
CA VAL A 828 -32.39 -31.18 -6.32
C VAL A 828 -31.13 -30.39 -6.71
N ILE A 829 -31.02 -30.08 -8.00
CA ILE A 829 -29.96 -29.24 -8.55
C ILE A 829 -30.55 -27.87 -8.81
N VAL A 830 -29.95 -26.86 -8.19
CA VAL A 830 -30.35 -25.46 -8.34
C VAL A 830 -29.31 -24.78 -9.22
N ALA A 831 -29.63 -24.60 -10.51
CA ALA A 831 -28.84 -23.81 -11.46
C ALA A 831 -29.02 -22.32 -11.17
N ASN A 832 -28.19 -21.81 -10.26
CA ASN A 832 -28.23 -20.46 -9.73
C ASN A 832 -27.48 -19.45 -10.64
N LYS A 833 -27.69 -18.15 -10.38
CA LYS A 833 -27.12 -17.03 -11.15
C LYS A 833 -27.59 -16.97 -12.60
N GLN A 834 -28.87 -17.25 -12.85
CA GLN A 834 -29.47 -17.11 -14.18
C GLN A 834 -29.28 -15.73 -14.82
N ASP A 835 -29.13 -14.68 -14.00
CA ASP A 835 -28.79 -13.31 -14.43
C ASP A 835 -27.42 -13.19 -15.13
N ARG A 836 -26.54 -14.20 -15.00
CA ARG A 836 -25.17 -14.18 -15.55
C ARG A 836 -24.88 -15.33 -16.51
N VAL A 837 -25.88 -16.12 -16.89
CA VAL A 837 -25.73 -17.25 -17.79
C VAL A 837 -25.48 -16.77 -19.22
N THR A 838 -24.46 -17.33 -19.87
CA THR A 838 -24.22 -17.15 -21.32
C THR A 838 -24.82 -18.32 -22.11
N PRO A 839 -25.08 -18.15 -23.43
CA PRO A 839 -25.56 -19.24 -24.28
C PRO A 839 -24.69 -20.50 -24.21
N GLU A 840 -23.37 -20.34 -24.11
CA GLU A 840 -22.42 -21.46 -24.00
C GLU A 840 -22.57 -22.20 -22.68
N SER A 841 -22.70 -21.47 -21.57
CA SER A 841 -22.90 -22.07 -20.24
C SER A 841 -24.26 -22.75 -20.10
N GLN A 842 -25.29 -22.24 -20.79
CA GLN A 842 -26.61 -22.86 -20.85
C GLN A 842 -26.55 -24.20 -21.59
N VAL A 843 -25.86 -24.25 -22.74
CA VAL A 843 -25.62 -25.49 -23.49
C VAL A 843 -24.80 -26.48 -22.66
N ALA A 844 -23.82 -26.00 -21.90
CA ALA A 844 -23.03 -26.85 -21.00
C ALA A 844 -23.88 -27.47 -19.88
N LEU A 845 -24.78 -26.70 -19.27
CA LEU A 845 -25.74 -27.19 -18.29
C LEU A 845 -26.68 -28.23 -18.87
N GLU A 846 -27.27 -27.97 -20.03
CA GLU A 846 -28.16 -28.91 -20.71
C GLU A 846 -27.44 -30.22 -21.04
N ARG A 847 -26.23 -30.14 -21.59
CA ARG A 847 -25.40 -31.32 -21.89
C ARG A 847 -25.05 -32.09 -20.62
N TRP A 848 -24.63 -31.39 -19.58
CA TRP A 848 -24.28 -32.03 -18.31
C TRP A 848 -25.49 -32.74 -17.70
N TYR A 849 -26.65 -32.09 -17.67
CA TYR A 849 -27.89 -32.63 -17.11
C TYR A 849 -28.45 -33.79 -17.95
N GLN A 850 -28.32 -33.78 -19.27
CA GLN A 850 -28.67 -34.94 -20.10
C GLN A 850 -27.81 -36.16 -19.79
N ASN A 851 -26.50 -35.96 -19.55
CA ASN A 851 -25.56 -37.05 -19.34
C ASN A 851 -25.52 -37.56 -17.89
N ASN A 852 -25.80 -36.69 -16.93
CA ASN A 852 -25.59 -36.98 -15.51
C ASN A 852 -26.85 -36.73 -14.67
N GLY A 853 -27.90 -36.08 -15.18
CA GLY A 853 -29.04 -35.61 -14.39
C GLY A 853 -29.85 -36.71 -13.70
N ASP A 854 -29.85 -37.94 -14.23
CA ASP A 854 -30.45 -39.14 -13.61
C ASP A 854 -31.84 -38.91 -12.97
N SER A 855 -32.74 -38.22 -13.69
CA SER A 855 -34.11 -37.87 -13.26
C SER A 855 -34.23 -36.96 -12.03
N ARG A 856 -33.14 -36.34 -11.58
CA ARG A 856 -33.14 -35.37 -10.46
C ARG A 856 -33.83 -34.08 -10.87
N THR A 857 -34.42 -33.38 -9.91
CA THR A 857 -35.09 -32.12 -10.24
C THR A 857 -34.05 -31.03 -10.52
N LEU A 858 -34.08 -30.45 -11.71
CA LEU A 858 -33.33 -29.23 -12.05
C LEU A 858 -34.23 -28.01 -11.89
N ILE A 859 -33.77 -27.01 -11.15
CA ILE A 859 -34.45 -25.73 -10.91
C ILE A 859 -33.51 -24.61 -11.28
N HIS A 860 -34.05 -23.57 -11.91
CA HIS A 860 -33.30 -22.37 -12.26
C HIS A 860 -33.57 -21.29 -11.22
N ALA A 861 -32.50 -20.65 -10.73
CA ALA A 861 -32.59 -19.60 -9.71
C ALA A 861 -31.79 -18.37 -10.10
N GLU A 862 -32.34 -17.20 -9.81
CA GLU A 862 -31.64 -15.92 -9.92
C GLU A 862 -31.36 -15.40 -8.50
N LYS A 863 -30.13 -14.95 -8.22
CA LYS A 863 -29.75 -14.39 -6.91
C LYS A 863 -30.11 -15.28 -5.70
N GLY A 864 -30.04 -16.60 -5.86
CA GLY A 864 -30.35 -17.55 -4.79
C GLY A 864 -31.84 -17.66 -4.43
N VAL A 865 -32.74 -17.09 -5.23
CA VAL A 865 -34.19 -17.16 -5.00
C VAL A 865 -34.70 -18.55 -5.36
N VAL A 866 -35.25 -19.26 -4.39
CA VAL A 866 -35.80 -20.61 -4.54
C VAL A 866 -37.07 -20.76 -3.70
N ASP A 867 -37.99 -21.62 -4.15
CA ASP A 867 -39.24 -21.88 -3.42
C ASP A 867 -38.97 -22.62 -2.10
N ILE A 868 -39.62 -22.18 -1.03
CA ILE A 868 -39.50 -22.77 0.30
C ILE A 868 -40.04 -24.20 0.35
N GLU A 869 -41.01 -24.55 -0.51
CA GLU A 869 -41.60 -25.89 -0.61
C GLU A 869 -40.55 -26.96 -1.02
N LEU A 870 -39.41 -26.53 -1.58
CA LEU A 870 -38.31 -27.45 -1.90
C LEU A 870 -37.74 -28.15 -0.67
N LEU A 871 -37.80 -27.50 0.49
CA LEU A 871 -37.29 -28.05 1.75
C LEU A 871 -38.17 -29.19 2.28
N ASP A 872 -39.43 -29.29 1.84
CA ASP A 872 -40.39 -30.32 2.30
C ASP A 872 -40.35 -31.60 1.45
N ARG A 873 -39.58 -31.60 0.36
CA ARG A 873 -39.44 -32.76 -0.52
C ARG A 873 -38.76 -33.93 0.20
N PRO A 874 -39.23 -35.17 -0.01
CA PRO A 874 -38.58 -36.34 0.55
C PRO A 874 -37.21 -36.57 -0.11
N ARG A 875 -36.25 -37.08 0.65
CA ARG A 875 -34.99 -37.58 0.12
C ARG A 875 -35.25 -38.86 -0.68
N LEU A 876 -35.02 -38.82 -1.98
CA LEU A 876 -35.21 -39.95 -2.90
C LEU A 876 -33.87 -40.48 -3.42
N ASN A 877 -32.83 -39.65 -3.42
CA ASN A 877 -31.49 -40.01 -3.85
C ASN A 877 -30.76 -40.78 -2.74
N GLN A 878 -30.80 -42.10 -2.86
CA GLN A 878 -30.06 -43.06 -2.02
C GLN A 878 -28.83 -43.62 -2.75
N ARG A 879 -28.35 -42.93 -3.80
CA ARG A 879 -27.20 -43.39 -4.57
C ARG A 879 -25.99 -43.60 -3.66
N GLU A 880 -25.38 -44.76 -3.81
CA GLU A 880 -24.11 -45.04 -3.15
C GLU A 880 -23.02 -44.22 -3.87
N LEU A 881 -22.55 -43.18 -3.18
CA LEU A 881 -21.45 -42.35 -3.69
C LEU A 881 -20.14 -43.14 -3.63
N PRO A 882 -19.24 -42.99 -4.62
CA PRO A 882 -17.98 -43.71 -4.65
C PRO A 882 -17.22 -43.53 -3.32
N PRO A 883 -16.52 -44.57 -2.84
CA PRO A 883 -15.59 -44.40 -1.75
C PRO A 883 -14.55 -43.35 -2.18
N SER A 884 -14.27 -42.38 -1.30
CA SER A 884 -13.23 -41.37 -1.54
C SER A 884 -11.93 -42.07 -1.97
N PRO A 885 -11.24 -41.63 -3.06
CA PRO A 885 -10.09 -42.33 -3.60
C PRO A 885 -9.01 -42.56 -2.52
N ASP A 886 -8.76 -43.84 -2.22
CA ASP A 886 -7.67 -44.38 -1.41
C ASP A 886 -7.34 -43.67 -0.07
N HIS A 887 -8.18 -43.96 0.94
CA HIS A 887 -7.63 -44.51 2.18
C HIS A 887 -7.65 -46.04 2.11
N GLN A 888 -6.65 -46.64 1.46
CA GLN A 888 -6.34 -48.06 1.67
C GLN A 888 -5.83 -48.28 3.09
N HIS A 889 -6.77 -48.48 4.01
CA HIS A 889 -6.48 -49.11 5.29
C HIS A 889 -7.20 -50.45 5.35
N ALA A 890 -6.39 -51.50 5.41
CA ALA A 890 -6.84 -52.84 5.77
C ALA A 890 -7.79 -52.76 6.98
N HIS A 891 -8.88 -53.53 6.93
CA HIS A 891 -9.84 -53.64 8.02
C HIS A 891 -9.15 -53.96 9.36
N SER A 892 -8.92 -52.94 10.17
CA SER A 892 -8.82 -53.05 11.62
C SER A 892 -9.95 -52.21 12.21
N ALA A 893 -10.67 -52.79 13.17
CA ALA A 893 -11.81 -52.25 13.92
C ALA A 893 -11.74 -50.74 14.25
N PRO A 894 -12.89 -50.07 14.54
CA PRO A 894 -12.95 -48.62 14.74
C PRO A 894 -11.98 -48.17 15.85
N HIS A 895 -10.95 -47.38 15.50
CA HIS A 895 -9.87 -46.96 16.39
C HIS A 895 -9.69 -45.42 16.41
N GLY A 896 -10.77 -44.68 16.63
CA GLY A 896 -10.72 -43.24 16.96
C GLY A 896 -11.15 -42.97 18.41
N LEU A 897 -10.92 -41.76 18.95
CA LEU A 897 -11.37 -41.36 20.31
C LEU A 897 -12.89 -41.53 20.54
N ALA A 898 -13.69 -41.60 19.48
CA ALA A 898 -15.12 -41.93 19.56
C ALA A 898 -15.39 -43.39 19.96
N ALA A 899 -14.43 -44.30 19.76
CA ALA A 899 -14.50 -45.71 20.17
C ALA A 899 -13.99 -45.96 21.61
N LEU A 900 -13.59 -44.90 22.32
CA LEU A 900 -13.21 -44.95 23.73
C LEU A 900 -14.45 -44.80 24.61
N SER A 901 -15.12 -45.92 24.91
CA SER A 901 -15.91 -46.04 26.14
C SER A 901 -15.03 -46.59 27.26
N LEU A 902 -15.25 -46.13 28.49
CA LEU A 902 -14.69 -46.73 29.70
C LEU A 902 -15.48 -48.01 30.02
N PRO A 903 -14.89 -49.21 29.94
CA PRO A 903 -15.52 -50.43 30.42
C PRO A 903 -15.71 -50.34 31.95
N GLY A 904 -16.83 -50.83 32.47
CA GLY A 904 -17.20 -50.70 33.88
C GLY A 904 -16.06 -51.05 34.85
N HIS A 905 -15.82 -50.13 35.81
CA HIS A 905 -14.76 -50.09 36.83
C HIS A 905 -13.37 -49.56 36.42
N GLN A 906 -13.12 -49.13 35.18
CA GLN A 906 -11.86 -48.44 34.82
C GLN A 906 -11.97 -46.93 34.98
N ARG A 907 -11.03 -46.30 35.69
CA ARG A 907 -10.97 -44.83 35.86
C ARG A 907 -10.37 -44.10 34.66
N TRP A 908 -9.59 -44.78 33.82
CA TRP A 908 -9.02 -44.22 32.60
C TRP A 908 -8.67 -45.31 31.59
N ARG A 909 -8.58 -44.93 30.31
CA ARG A 909 -8.16 -45.82 29.22
C ARG A 909 -7.28 -45.06 28.21
N ARG A 910 -6.21 -45.71 27.73
CA ARG A 910 -5.34 -45.22 26.66
C ARG A 910 -5.70 -45.89 25.32
N SER A 911 -5.63 -45.13 24.23
CA SER A 911 -5.65 -45.64 22.85
C SER A 911 -4.45 -45.12 22.08
N LEU A 912 -3.88 -45.97 21.22
CA LEU A 912 -2.83 -45.61 20.29
C LEU A 912 -3.39 -45.69 18.87
N ASN A 913 -3.03 -44.74 18.03
CA ASN A 913 -3.38 -44.73 16.62
C ASN A 913 -2.17 -44.29 15.78
N SER A 914 -2.08 -44.74 14.54
CA SER A 914 -1.04 -44.34 13.60
C SER A 914 -1.57 -44.37 12.18
N GLY A 915 -1.33 -43.30 11.42
CA GLY A 915 -1.80 -43.16 10.04
C GLY A 915 -1.19 -41.94 9.36
N GLN A 916 -1.06 -41.98 8.03
CA GLN A 916 -0.58 -40.84 7.21
C GLN A 916 0.77 -40.23 7.63
N GLY A 917 1.67 -41.02 8.23
CA GLY A 917 2.98 -40.54 8.71
C GLY A 917 2.96 -39.89 10.10
N TYR A 918 1.85 -39.97 10.83
CA TYR A 918 1.70 -39.46 12.20
C TYR A 918 1.32 -40.57 13.18
N TYR A 919 1.74 -40.39 14.43
CA TYR A 919 1.41 -41.21 15.59
C TYR A 919 0.57 -40.39 16.55
N ALA A 920 -0.52 -40.98 17.04
CA ALA A 920 -1.42 -40.36 18.00
C ALA A 920 -1.60 -41.24 19.25
N CYS A 921 -1.74 -40.58 20.41
CA CYS A 921 -2.06 -41.23 21.66
C CYS A 921 -3.14 -40.43 22.39
N GLY A 922 -4.25 -41.12 22.69
CA GLY A 922 -5.41 -40.53 23.37
C GLY A 922 -5.66 -41.18 24.73
N TRP A 923 -6.13 -40.39 25.69
CA TRP A 923 -6.60 -40.83 26.99
C TRP A 923 -8.02 -40.35 27.25
N ILE A 924 -8.82 -41.21 27.86
CA ILE A 924 -10.12 -40.88 28.46
C ILE A 924 -10.06 -41.17 29.96
N PHE A 925 -10.69 -40.34 30.78
CA PHE A 925 -10.82 -40.48 32.22
C PHE A 925 -12.28 -40.35 32.63
N ASP A 926 -12.65 -41.00 33.73
CA ASP A 926 -14.01 -40.97 34.28
C ASP A 926 -14.43 -39.56 34.75
N GLU A 927 -15.71 -39.44 35.12
CA GLU A 927 -16.30 -38.20 35.59
C GLU A 927 -15.78 -37.72 36.96
N GLU A 928 -15.13 -38.62 37.72
CA GLU A 928 -14.57 -38.34 39.05
C GLU A 928 -13.13 -37.85 39.00
N THR A 929 -12.42 -38.06 37.90
CA THR A 929 -11.02 -37.67 37.73
C THR A 929 -10.92 -36.15 37.52
N VAL A 930 -10.32 -35.45 38.47
CA VAL A 930 -10.05 -34.00 38.41
C VAL A 930 -8.55 -33.78 38.25
N PHE A 931 -8.13 -32.86 37.39
CA PHE A 931 -6.72 -32.52 37.16
C PHE A 931 -6.33 -31.22 37.85
N ASP A 932 -5.05 -31.12 38.25
CA ASP A 932 -4.44 -29.89 38.69
C ASP A 932 -4.34 -28.91 37.51
N THR A 933 -4.98 -27.75 37.64
CA THR A 933 -5.11 -26.78 36.56
C THR A 933 -3.75 -26.29 36.09
N ILE A 934 -2.88 -25.86 37.01
CA ILE A 934 -1.59 -25.26 36.66
C ILE A 934 -0.67 -26.31 36.02
N GLY A 935 -0.53 -27.47 36.67
CA GLY A 935 0.31 -28.56 36.17
C GLY A 935 -0.14 -29.10 34.82
N LEU A 936 -1.45 -29.15 34.55
CA LEU A 936 -1.98 -29.57 33.25
C LEU A 936 -1.67 -28.57 32.12
N LEU A 937 -1.73 -27.26 32.40
CA LEU A 937 -1.37 -26.23 31.43
C LEU A 937 0.13 -26.25 31.12
N GLU A 938 0.97 -26.42 32.13
CA GLU A 938 2.41 -26.54 31.97
C GLU A 938 2.79 -27.81 31.21
N TRP A 939 2.17 -28.94 31.55
CA TRP A 939 2.34 -30.21 30.83
C TRP A 939 1.95 -30.10 29.37
N ALA A 940 0.80 -29.49 29.06
CA ALA A 940 0.35 -29.29 27.68
C ALA A 940 1.27 -28.35 26.90
N ARG A 941 1.89 -27.37 27.56
CA ARG A 941 2.88 -26.47 26.96
C ARG A 941 4.20 -27.17 26.67
N LEU A 942 4.65 -28.08 27.53
CA LEU A 942 5.99 -28.70 27.45
C LEU A 942 6.01 -30.08 26.79
N ALA A 943 4.86 -30.70 26.53
CA ALA A 943 4.81 -31.99 25.86
C ALA A 943 5.56 -31.94 24.51
N PRO A 944 6.50 -32.86 24.23
CA PRO A 944 7.27 -32.86 22.98
C PRO A 944 6.44 -33.53 21.88
N VAL A 945 5.37 -32.86 21.45
CA VAL A 945 4.43 -33.32 20.40
C VAL A 945 3.96 -32.15 19.55
N GLU A 946 3.64 -32.37 18.28
CA GLU A 946 3.20 -31.28 17.39
C GLU A 946 1.78 -30.80 17.69
N ARG A 947 0.92 -31.67 18.25
CA ARG A 947 -0.46 -31.30 18.57
C ARG A 947 -0.91 -31.83 19.92
N VAL A 948 -1.65 -31.01 20.66
CA VAL A 948 -2.37 -31.40 21.88
C VAL A 948 -3.82 -30.94 21.75
N LYS A 949 -4.79 -31.83 21.96
CA LYS A 949 -6.20 -31.47 22.01
C LYS A 949 -6.86 -32.14 23.19
N GLY A 950 -7.46 -31.37 24.09
CA GLY A 950 -8.07 -31.93 25.29
C GLY A 950 -9.24 -31.13 25.83
N VAL A 951 -10.14 -31.82 26.51
CA VAL A 951 -11.18 -31.27 27.36
C VAL A 951 -11.08 -32.03 28.67
N LEU A 952 -10.56 -31.39 29.71
CA LEU A 952 -10.30 -32.06 31.00
C LEU A 952 -11.04 -31.36 32.12
N ARG A 953 -11.49 -32.14 33.09
CA ARG A 953 -12.10 -31.66 34.31
C ARG A 953 -11.02 -31.11 35.24
N ILE A 954 -11.22 -29.89 35.71
CA ILE A 954 -10.38 -29.20 36.69
C ILE A 954 -11.25 -28.77 37.88
N ARG A 955 -10.65 -28.28 38.97
CA ARG A 955 -11.41 -27.83 40.15
C ARG A 955 -12.43 -26.74 39.82
N GLU A 956 -12.08 -25.87 38.89
CA GLU A 956 -12.88 -24.72 38.47
C GLU A 956 -13.95 -25.06 37.42
N GLY A 957 -14.03 -26.33 36.97
CA GLY A 957 -14.98 -26.77 35.95
C GLY A 957 -14.29 -27.62 34.87
N LEU A 958 -14.13 -27.07 33.67
CA LEU A 958 -13.39 -27.70 32.58
C LEU A 958 -12.30 -26.77 32.05
N VAL A 959 -11.26 -27.38 31.50
CA VAL A 959 -10.26 -26.72 30.66
C VAL A 959 -10.24 -27.36 29.29
N ARG A 960 -10.34 -26.53 28.25
CA ARG A 960 -10.09 -26.91 26.87
C ARG A 960 -8.68 -26.51 26.49
N ILE A 961 -7.96 -27.45 25.91
CA ILE A 961 -6.58 -27.29 25.47
C ILE A 961 -6.56 -27.56 23.98
N ASN A 962 -6.07 -26.61 23.19
CA ASN A 962 -5.80 -26.79 21.77
C ASN A 962 -4.43 -26.21 21.46
N ARG A 963 -3.45 -27.07 21.21
CA ARG A 963 -2.08 -26.70 20.87
C ARG A 963 -1.71 -27.24 19.50
N GLN A 964 -1.17 -26.39 18.61
CA GLN A 964 -0.55 -26.78 17.35
C GLN A 964 0.83 -26.12 17.24
N GLY A 965 1.88 -26.94 17.22
CA GLY A 965 3.26 -26.47 17.38
C GLY A 965 3.43 -25.73 18.72
N ASN A 966 3.89 -24.48 18.64
CA ASN A 966 4.07 -23.59 19.81
C ASN A 966 2.83 -22.75 20.12
N ASP A 967 1.80 -22.78 19.28
CA ASP A 967 0.57 -22.01 19.48
C ASP A 967 -0.37 -22.78 20.40
N LEU A 968 -0.60 -22.24 21.62
CA LEU A 968 -1.35 -22.88 22.70
C LEU A 968 -2.55 -22.00 23.07
N HIS A 969 -3.75 -22.47 22.75
CA HIS A 969 -5.00 -21.87 23.18
C HIS A 969 -5.63 -22.66 24.33
N ILE A 970 -6.02 -21.93 25.37
CA ILE A 970 -6.60 -22.48 26.60
C ILE A 970 -7.87 -21.70 26.93
N GLU A 971 -8.96 -22.43 27.15
CA GLU A 971 -10.24 -21.87 27.57
C GLU A 971 -10.74 -22.63 28.81
N THR A 972 -11.16 -21.91 29.85
CA THR A 972 -11.77 -22.50 31.04
C THR A 972 -13.26 -22.18 31.08
N GLN A 973 -14.10 -23.15 31.45
CA GLN A 973 -15.53 -22.94 31.67
C GLN A 973 -15.95 -23.51 33.02
N PRO A 974 -16.95 -22.90 33.70
CA PRO A 974 -17.35 -23.32 35.06
C PRO A 974 -18.07 -24.67 35.09
N THR A 975 -18.63 -25.11 33.96
CA THR A 975 -19.36 -26.38 33.86
C THR A 975 -18.37 -27.50 33.54
N PRO A 976 -18.22 -28.54 34.38
CA PRO A 976 -17.28 -29.62 34.11
C PRO A 976 -17.77 -30.55 32.98
N PRO A 977 -16.87 -31.25 32.27
CA PRO A 977 -17.25 -32.14 31.17
C PRO A 977 -17.72 -33.50 31.72
N LEU A 978 -18.55 -34.23 30.97
CA LEU A 978 -19.02 -35.58 31.39
C LEU A 978 -17.84 -36.53 31.65
N ASP A 979 -16.83 -36.51 30.79
CA ASP A 979 -15.57 -37.23 30.96
C ASP A 979 -14.40 -36.33 30.56
N SER A 980 -13.19 -36.64 31.04
CA SER A 980 -11.99 -35.93 30.58
C SER A 980 -11.36 -36.67 29.42
N ARG A 981 -10.98 -35.97 28.36
CA ARG A 981 -10.38 -36.54 27.14
C ARG A 981 -9.19 -35.71 26.70
N ILE A 982 -8.12 -36.35 26.27
CA ILE A 982 -6.96 -35.66 25.69
C ILE A 982 -6.26 -36.52 24.65
N GLU A 983 -5.82 -35.91 23.55
CA GLU A 983 -5.12 -36.51 22.43
C GLU A 983 -3.84 -35.75 22.10
N LEU A 984 -2.78 -36.50 21.82
CA LEU A 984 -1.49 -35.98 21.35
C LEU A 984 -1.18 -36.54 19.97
N ILE A 985 -0.61 -35.74 19.08
CA ILE A 985 -0.23 -36.14 17.72
C ILE A 985 1.21 -35.68 17.41
N HIS A 986 2.01 -36.53 16.78
CA HIS A 986 3.37 -36.23 16.36
C HIS A 986 3.77 -37.06 15.12
N PRO A 987 4.58 -36.55 14.17
CA PRO A 987 5.12 -37.31 13.04
C PRO A 987 6.09 -38.45 13.40
N ALA A 988 6.65 -38.45 14.61
CA ALA A 988 7.49 -39.52 15.13
C ALA A 988 6.85 -40.11 16.38
N GLN A 989 7.15 -41.37 16.70
CA GLN A 989 6.57 -42.05 17.86
C GLN A 989 7.23 -41.53 19.15
N PRO A 990 6.57 -40.68 19.96
CA PRO A 990 7.12 -40.16 21.20
C PRO A 990 7.06 -41.22 22.30
N ASP A 991 7.72 -40.98 23.43
CA ASP A 991 7.57 -41.83 24.61
C ASP A 991 6.18 -41.64 25.26
N TRP A 992 5.20 -42.39 24.75
CA TRP A 992 3.83 -42.39 25.25
C TRP A 992 3.72 -42.83 26.72
N ASN A 993 4.68 -43.58 27.25
CA ASN A 993 4.66 -44.01 28.64
C ASN A 993 5.12 -42.89 29.57
N ALA A 994 6.14 -42.12 29.18
CA ALA A 994 6.57 -40.92 29.90
C ALA A 994 5.47 -39.85 29.91
N LEU A 995 4.81 -39.62 28.76
CA LEU A 995 3.69 -38.68 28.64
C LEU A 995 2.47 -39.12 29.44
N GLN A 996 2.13 -40.41 29.42
CA GLN A 996 1.07 -40.94 30.26
C GLN A 996 1.38 -40.79 31.75
N SER A 997 2.59 -41.14 32.18
CA SER A 997 2.97 -41.13 33.60
C SER A 997 2.94 -39.70 34.16
N SER A 998 3.43 -38.74 33.39
CA SER A 998 3.35 -37.32 33.75
C SER A 998 1.91 -36.81 33.77
N LEU A 999 1.08 -37.12 32.76
CA LEU A 999 -0.34 -36.76 32.76
C LEU A 999 -1.11 -37.35 33.96
N LEU A 1000 -0.87 -38.62 34.28
CA LEU A 1000 -1.52 -39.31 35.40
C LEU A 1000 -1.11 -38.76 36.77
N SER A 1001 0.08 -38.16 36.89
CA SER A 1001 0.59 -37.55 38.11
C SER A 1001 -0.11 -36.23 38.47
N LEU A 1002 -0.80 -35.62 37.50
CA LEU A 1002 -1.52 -34.36 37.65
C LEU A 1002 -2.96 -34.55 38.15
N ARG A 1003 -3.40 -35.78 38.39
CA ARG A 1003 -4.74 -36.06 38.92
C ARG A 1003 -4.80 -35.75 40.42
N LEU A 1004 -5.87 -35.09 40.82
CA LEU A 1004 -6.19 -34.73 42.19
C LEU A 1004 -7.14 -35.73 42.87
N SER A 1005 -7.88 -36.52 42.09
CA SER A 1005 -8.84 -37.53 42.54
C SER A 1005 -8.87 -38.79 41.69
#